data_AF-D7AZM1-F1
#
_entry.id   AF-D7AZM1-F1
#
_cell.length_a   1.000
_cell.length_b   1.000
_cell.length_c   1.000
_cell.angle_alpha   90.00
_cell.angle_beta   90.00
_cell.angle_gamma   90.00
#
_symmetry.space_group_name_H-M   'P 1'
#
loop_
_entity.id
_entity.type
_entity.pdbx_description
1 polymer ?
#
loop_
_entity_poly.entity_id
_entity_poly.type
_entity_poly.pdbx_seq_one_letter_code
_entity_poly.pdbx_strand_id
1 'polypeptide(L)'
;MTDVHRTVDAVWKMESARIVASLTRIAHDVGAAEECAQDALVAALEQWPREGIPDNPGAWLMTAAKRRVLDRLRREHRLESKHKEIAHELERAPGVAPAPDDGVLRLLFATCHPVLSTPERVALTLRLVAGLTNGEIARAFLTGEGRIAQRVARAKRLLAEEGVAFGLPDGRELAERLSSVLGVIYLVFNEGYAATSGEDLMRPGLCLEALRLGRTLAELVPHEAEAHGLVALMELQQSRAGARTGPSGEIVRLHEQNRGRWDPLLVRRGFAAMLRARDAGGPPGPYVLQAAVAVCHARATSEQDTDWARIAALYDQLVVLLPTPVVRLNRAVAVGRARGPGEGLALADELAEDPVLRDYHLLPGVRGDLLLRLGRAAEAKREFERAALLAENTAERAFLSRRAEETAVPEPAGPDLGATAREFLGRDDLDPQTLRSYGQTLDRLCRSLGEGLPLADLTPERVAGVFATAWGGAAPRTWNRHRSTVRSFGAWAGLEDLAADLERRGETRSPHVPLDPETVARLCDGEGFALRERVLWRLLHESGARVNSVLALNVEDLDLEDRRARAGDGWVGWRSGTARLLPELVAGRERGPLLLADRRPGPARRPAAADLCPLTGRGRLSYPRAEYLFKRATRSLDPAGRGYTLSRLRP
;
A
#
# COMPACT_ATOMS: atom_id res chain seq x y z
N MET A 1 43.09 33.25 -6.40
CA MET A 1 41.84 33.93 -6.81
C MET A 1 40.69 33.25 -6.10
N THR A 2 40.22 33.85 -5.01
CA THR A 2 39.00 33.42 -4.32
C THR A 2 37.88 33.34 -5.35
N ASP A 3 37.18 32.21 -5.42
CA ASP A 3 36.10 32.03 -6.38
C ASP A 3 34.98 33.04 -6.07
N VAL A 4 34.93 34.11 -6.87
CA VAL A 4 33.98 35.22 -6.70
C VAL A 4 32.55 34.70 -6.75
N HIS A 5 32.27 33.67 -7.56
CA HIS A 5 30.93 33.05 -7.63
C HIS A 5 30.57 32.37 -6.31
N ARG A 6 31.47 31.57 -5.73
CA ARG A 6 31.24 30.97 -4.41
C ARG A 6 31.03 32.02 -3.31
N THR A 7 31.73 33.15 -3.40
CA THR A 7 31.57 34.24 -2.42
C THR A 7 30.23 34.93 -2.58
N VAL A 8 29.81 35.21 -3.83
CA VAL A 8 28.48 35.75 -4.15
C VAL A 8 27.39 34.83 -3.62
N ASP A 9 27.48 33.52 -3.87
CA ASP A 9 26.49 32.53 -3.39
C ASP A 9 26.40 32.51 -1.86
N ALA A 10 27.55 32.56 -1.17
CA ALA A 10 27.59 32.57 0.29
C ALA A 10 26.96 33.84 0.87
N VAL A 11 27.32 35.01 0.32
CA VAL A 11 26.74 36.30 0.73
C VAL A 11 25.23 36.32 0.45
N TRP A 12 24.81 35.83 -0.71
CA TRP A 12 23.39 35.77 -1.06
C TRP A 12 22.60 34.92 -0.07
N LYS A 13 23.07 33.71 0.26
CA LYS A 13 22.42 32.84 1.26
C LYS A 13 22.30 33.48 2.63
N MET A 14 23.25 34.35 3.01
CA MET A 14 23.23 35.05 4.29
C MET A 14 22.30 36.28 4.29
N GLU A 15 22.26 37.02 3.19
CA GLU A 15 21.64 38.36 3.14
C GLU A 15 20.30 38.41 2.39
N SER A 16 19.97 37.41 1.57
CA SER A 16 18.79 37.45 0.67
C SER A 16 17.49 37.73 1.41
N ALA A 17 17.27 37.08 2.57
CA ALA A 17 16.06 37.25 3.36
C ALA A 17 15.88 38.70 3.83
N ARG A 18 16.97 39.32 4.31
CA ARG A 18 16.97 40.72 4.77
C ARG A 18 16.77 41.69 3.60
N ILE A 19 17.42 41.43 2.47
CA ILE A 19 17.27 42.23 1.25
C ILE A 19 15.82 42.17 0.76
N VAL A 20 15.28 40.97 0.51
CA VAL A 20 13.92 40.78 0.02
C VAL A 20 12.91 41.38 0.99
N ALA A 21 13.03 41.12 2.30
CA ALA A 21 12.15 41.72 3.30
C ALA A 21 12.17 43.26 3.27
N SER A 22 13.36 43.87 3.19
CA SER A 22 13.49 45.32 3.11
C SER A 22 12.87 45.88 1.83
N LEU A 23 12.95 45.15 0.71
CA LEU A 23 12.39 45.56 -0.56
C LEU A 23 10.88 45.37 -0.62
N THR A 24 10.34 44.29 -0.06
CA THR A 24 8.88 44.04 0.00
C THR A 24 8.17 45.14 0.77
N ARG A 25 8.80 45.72 1.80
CA ARG A 25 8.24 46.89 2.50
C ARG A 25 8.09 48.12 1.60
N ILE A 26 8.96 48.29 0.60
CA ILE A 26 8.94 49.42 -0.33
C ILE A 26 8.00 49.13 -1.49
N ALA A 27 8.06 47.91 -2.04
CA ALA A 27 7.28 47.52 -3.21
C ALA A 27 5.85 47.09 -2.88
N HIS A 28 5.56 46.74 -1.62
CA HIS A 28 4.32 46.09 -1.17
C HIS A 28 3.96 44.79 -1.91
N ASP A 29 4.93 44.19 -2.62
CA ASP A 29 4.80 42.95 -3.38
C ASP A 29 6.08 42.10 -3.19
N VAL A 30 5.89 40.85 -2.74
CA VAL A 30 7.00 39.91 -2.47
C VAL A 30 7.71 39.50 -3.76
N GLY A 31 6.96 39.31 -4.84
CA GLY A 31 7.49 38.91 -6.13
C GLY A 31 8.31 40.02 -6.80
N ALA A 32 7.77 41.23 -6.84
CA ALA A 32 8.48 42.40 -7.37
C ALA A 32 9.75 42.70 -6.56
N ALA A 33 9.69 42.53 -5.24
CA ALA A 33 10.85 42.68 -4.37
C ALA A 33 11.95 41.63 -4.67
N GLU A 34 11.59 40.35 -4.85
CA GLU A 34 12.57 39.33 -5.20
C GLU A 34 13.18 39.57 -6.59
N GLU A 35 12.39 39.94 -7.60
CA GLU A 35 12.91 40.25 -8.93
C GLU A 35 13.98 41.34 -8.88
N CYS A 36 13.72 42.43 -8.15
CA CYS A 36 14.69 43.51 -7.99
C CYS A 36 15.94 43.07 -7.19
N ALA A 37 15.78 42.13 -6.26
CA ALA A 37 16.89 41.55 -5.51
C ALA A 37 17.76 40.65 -6.40
N GLN A 38 17.14 39.86 -7.30
CA GLN A 38 17.85 39.05 -8.30
C GLN A 38 18.61 39.94 -9.30
N ASP A 39 18.02 41.06 -9.75
CA ASP A 39 18.71 42.03 -10.61
C ASP A 39 19.97 42.60 -9.95
N ALA A 40 19.95 42.81 -8.63
CA ALA A 40 21.10 43.24 -7.86
C ALA A 40 22.17 42.14 -7.75
N LEU A 41 21.75 40.87 -7.62
CA LEU A 41 22.65 39.71 -7.65
C LEU A 41 23.34 39.57 -9.02
N VAL A 42 22.59 39.73 -10.12
CA VAL A 42 23.16 39.74 -11.48
C VAL A 42 24.19 40.85 -11.62
N ALA A 43 23.90 42.06 -11.12
CA ALA A 43 24.86 43.15 -11.14
C ALA A 43 26.15 42.82 -10.34
N ALA A 44 26.04 42.14 -9.20
CA ALA A 44 27.21 41.68 -8.44
C ALA A 44 28.05 40.67 -9.25
N LEU A 45 27.39 39.70 -9.91
CA LEU A 45 28.05 38.69 -10.75
C LEU A 45 28.76 39.29 -11.95
N GLU A 46 28.28 40.40 -12.49
CA GLU A 46 28.92 41.12 -13.60
C GLU A 46 30.06 42.04 -13.14
N GLN A 47 29.90 42.71 -11.99
CA GLN A 47 30.78 43.80 -11.55
C GLN A 47 31.94 43.30 -10.67
N TRP A 48 31.68 42.42 -9.69
CA TRP A 48 32.71 42.00 -8.72
C TRP A 48 33.88 41.23 -9.34
N PRO A 49 33.72 40.41 -10.39
CA PRO A 49 34.88 39.79 -11.06
C PRO A 49 35.84 40.81 -11.69
N ARG A 50 35.35 42.00 -12.07
CA ARG A 50 36.16 43.06 -12.70
C ARG A 50 36.72 44.05 -11.70
N GLU A 51 35.92 44.45 -10.72
CA GLU A 51 36.23 45.55 -9.79
C GLU A 51 36.68 45.06 -8.40
N GLY A 52 36.58 43.76 -8.13
CA GLY A 52 36.83 43.18 -6.82
C GLY A 52 35.55 43.09 -5.98
N ILE A 53 35.60 42.23 -4.96
CA ILE A 53 34.50 42.07 -3.99
C ILE A 53 34.54 43.27 -3.01
N PRO A 54 33.43 44.01 -2.82
CA PRO A 54 33.38 45.11 -1.86
C PRO A 54 33.67 44.69 -0.41
N ASP A 55 34.17 45.59 0.42
CA ASP A 55 34.44 45.31 1.85
C ASP A 55 33.19 44.92 2.64
N ASN A 56 32.02 45.44 2.24
CA ASN A 56 30.72 45.02 2.76
C ASN A 56 29.79 44.59 1.61
N PRO A 57 29.88 43.32 1.18
CA PRO A 57 29.09 42.78 0.08
C PRO A 57 27.57 42.87 0.29
N GLY A 58 27.11 42.66 1.52
CA GLY A 58 25.68 42.70 1.88
C GLY A 58 25.09 44.10 1.77
N ALA A 59 25.79 45.11 2.28
CA ALA A 59 25.38 46.51 2.16
C ALA A 59 25.37 46.99 0.70
N TRP A 60 26.33 46.52 -0.10
CA TRP A 60 26.37 46.78 -1.53
C TRP A 60 25.14 46.22 -2.25
N LEU A 61 24.82 44.92 -2.02
CA LEU A 61 23.66 44.26 -2.61
C LEU A 61 22.35 44.94 -2.20
N MET A 62 22.19 45.26 -0.92
CA MET A 62 21.03 46.01 -0.42
C MET A 62 20.85 47.35 -1.13
N THR A 63 21.95 48.09 -1.32
CA THR A 63 21.92 49.41 -1.99
C THR A 63 21.56 49.27 -3.46
N ALA A 64 22.19 48.32 -4.17
CA ALA A 64 21.87 48.02 -5.57
C ALA A 64 20.39 47.62 -5.73
N ALA A 65 19.90 46.73 -4.87
CA ALA A 65 18.52 46.24 -4.91
C ALA A 65 17.49 47.35 -4.62
N LYS A 66 17.76 48.23 -3.63
CA LYS A 66 16.90 49.40 -3.34
C LYS A 66 16.78 50.35 -4.54
N ARG A 67 17.89 50.62 -5.24
CA ARG A 67 17.86 51.44 -6.46
C ARG A 67 16.96 50.81 -7.53
N ARG A 68 17.07 49.49 -7.75
CA ARG A 68 16.23 48.75 -8.71
C ARG A 68 14.74 48.85 -8.39
N VAL A 69 14.35 48.67 -7.13
CA VAL A 69 12.94 48.81 -6.70
C VAL A 69 12.43 50.23 -6.95
N LEU A 70 13.19 51.26 -6.56
CA LEU A 70 12.79 52.65 -6.78
C LEU A 70 12.67 52.98 -8.28
N ASP A 71 13.58 52.49 -9.11
CA ASP A 71 13.52 52.69 -10.56
C ASP A 71 12.33 51.98 -11.21
N ARG A 72 11.95 50.81 -10.69
CA ARG A 72 10.72 50.11 -11.08
C ARG A 72 9.49 50.95 -10.73
N LEU A 73 9.34 51.38 -9.47
CA LEU A 73 8.22 52.20 -9.03
C LEU A 73 8.13 53.51 -9.83
N ARG A 74 9.26 54.14 -10.15
CA ARG A 74 9.31 55.31 -11.04
C ARG A 74 8.83 55.00 -12.46
N ARG A 75 9.11 53.80 -13.00
CA ARG A 75 8.60 53.37 -14.31
C ARG A 75 7.10 53.10 -14.27
N GLU A 76 6.61 52.38 -13.27
CA GLU A 76 5.19 52.10 -13.07
C GLU A 76 4.39 53.39 -12.89
N HIS A 77 4.87 54.32 -12.05
CA HIS A 77 4.23 55.63 -11.88
C HIS A 77 4.25 56.48 -13.18
N ARG A 78 5.32 56.41 -13.99
CA ARG A 78 5.33 57.06 -15.32
C ARG A 78 4.34 56.43 -16.30
N LEU A 79 3.97 55.16 -16.13
CA LEU A 79 2.96 54.46 -16.92
C LEU A 79 1.54 54.72 -16.38
N GLU A 80 1.37 54.84 -15.07
CA GLU A 80 0.09 55.05 -14.38
C GLU A 80 -0.31 56.52 -14.20
N SER A 81 0.60 57.49 -14.42
CA SER A 81 0.33 58.91 -14.17
C SER A 81 0.91 59.81 -15.27
N LYS A 82 0.17 60.66 -16.02
CA LYS A 82 -1.15 61.29 -15.82
C LYS A 82 -1.63 61.31 -14.35
N HIS A 83 -0.92 62.09 -13.54
CA HIS A 83 -1.20 62.61 -12.17
C HIS A 83 -0.09 62.30 -11.12
N LYS A 84 0.77 63.31 -10.91
CA LYS A 84 2.07 63.25 -10.21
C LYS A 84 2.02 63.76 -8.75
N GLU A 85 1.67 62.95 -7.75
CA GLU A 85 1.80 63.43 -6.36
C GLU A 85 2.45 62.49 -5.33
N ILE A 86 2.77 61.22 -5.64
CA ILE A 86 3.26 60.27 -4.60
C ILE A 86 4.81 60.24 -4.46
N ALA A 87 5.55 60.68 -5.47
CA ALA A 87 7.02 60.57 -5.48
C ALA A 87 7.74 61.42 -4.40
N HIS A 88 7.08 62.43 -3.85
CA HIS A 88 7.70 63.38 -2.92
C HIS A 88 7.52 63.01 -1.43
N GLU A 89 6.62 62.07 -1.11
CA GLU A 89 6.41 61.56 0.26
C GLU A 89 7.32 60.36 0.58
N LEU A 90 7.65 59.51 -0.40
CA LEU A 90 8.50 58.32 -0.16
C LEU A 90 9.97 58.66 0.16
N GLU A 91 10.47 59.81 -0.29
CA GLU A 91 11.82 60.29 0.06
C GLU A 91 11.87 60.93 1.46
N ARG A 92 10.72 61.25 2.08
CA ARG A 92 10.64 62.05 3.31
C ARG A 92 10.14 61.33 4.55
N ALA A 93 9.69 60.07 4.48
CA ALA A 93 9.29 59.34 5.69
C ALA A 93 10.53 58.96 6.54
N PRO A 94 10.81 59.61 7.69
CA PRO A 94 11.79 59.13 8.64
C PRO A 94 11.04 58.13 9.53
N GLY A 95 10.76 56.94 9.00
CA GLY A 95 10.24 55.85 9.82
C GLY A 95 11.40 55.21 10.54
N VAL A 96 11.45 55.33 11.88
CA VAL A 96 12.31 54.54 12.77
C VAL A 96 12.47 53.16 12.15
N ALA A 97 13.68 52.82 11.68
CA ALA A 97 13.90 51.52 11.08
C ALA A 97 13.57 50.49 12.16
N PRO A 98 12.51 49.66 12.01
CA PRO A 98 12.33 48.54 12.91
C PRO A 98 13.61 47.70 12.85
N ALA A 99 13.92 47.00 13.94
CA ALA A 99 15.11 46.16 13.99
C ALA A 99 15.17 45.28 12.73
N PRO A 100 16.35 45.11 12.10
CA PRO A 100 16.50 44.35 10.84
C PRO A 100 15.81 42.99 10.83
N ASP A 101 15.62 42.42 12.02
CA ASP A 101 15.06 41.11 12.29
C ASP A 101 13.51 41.07 12.12
N ASP A 102 12.79 42.17 12.36
CA ASP A 102 11.31 42.26 12.16
C ASP A 102 10.91 42.03 10.69
N GLY A 103 11.74 42.49 9.74
CA GLY A 103 11.51 42.26 8.31
C GLY A 103 11.54 40.78 7.92
N VAL A 104 12.48 40.01 8.48
CA VAL A 104 12.62 38.57 8.18
C VAL A 104 11.44 37.79 8.75
N LEU A 105 10.96 38.15 9.95
CA LEU A 105 9.76 37.55 10.54
C LEU A 105 8.52 37.74 9.64
N ARG A 106 8.31 38.96 9.15
CA ARG A 106 7.22 39.28 8.21
C ARG A 106 7.32 38.48 6.91
N LEU A 107 8.54 38.32 6.38
CA LEU A 107 8.76 37.50 5.18
C LEU A 107 8.47 36.01 5.42
N LEU A 108 8.84 35.46 6.57
CA LEU A 108 8.47 34.09 6.95
C LEU A 108 6.95 33.92 6.98
N PHE A 109 6.22 34.85 7.60
CA PHE A 109 4.75 34.79 7.63
C PHE A 109 4.12 34.92 6.24
N ALA A 110 4.60 35.84 5.40
CA ALA A 110 4.11 36.01 4.03
C ALA A 110 4.37 34.76 3.18
N THR A 111 5.56 34.17 3.28
CA THR A 111 5.93 32.96 2.51
C THR A 111 5.23 31.69 3.00
N CYS A 112 4.73 31.71 4.25
CA CYS A 112 3.94 30.63 4.84
C CYS A 112 2.43 30.93 4.89
N HIS A 113 1.94 31.87 4.07
CA HIS A 113 0.53 32.26 4.06
C HIS A 113 -0.39 31.07 3.72
N PRO A 114 -1.56 30.90 4.39
CA PRO A 114 -2.47 29.79 4.15
C PRO A 114 -3.06 29.69 2.74
N VAL A 115 -3.09 30.81 2.01
CA VAL A 115 -3.52 30.83 0.59
C VAL A 115 -2.61 29.99 -0.31
N LEU A 116 -1.37 29.76 0.12
CA LEU A 116 -0.41 28.93 -0.56
C LEU A 116 -0.59 27.47 -0.11
N SER A 117 -0.51 26.53 -1.05
CA SER A 117 -0.43 25.12 -0.71
C SER A 117 0.88 24.80 0.02
N THR A 118 0.93 23.70 0.78
CA THR A 118 2.15 23.30 1.51
C THR A 118 3.40 23.23 0.62
N PRO A 119 3.36 22.60 -0.58
CA PRO A 119 4.52 22.60 -1.47
C PRO A 119 4.96 24.01 -1.89
N GLU A 120 4.00 24.92 -2.10
CA GLU A 120 4.27 26.32 -2.46
C GLU A 120 4.93 27.06 -1.29
N ARG A 121 4.43 26.91 -0.07
CA ARG A 121 5.04 27.48 1.13
C ARG A 121 6.48 27.03 1.32
N VAL A 122 6.73 25.72 1.19
CA VAL A 122 8.08 25.14 1.33
C VAL A 122 9.02 25.69 0.25
N ALA A 123 8.63 25.64 -1.02
CA ALA A 123 9.47 26.10 -2.12
C ALA A 123 9.75 27.61 -2.02
N LEU A 124 8.75 28.42 -1.69
CA LEU A 124 8.89 29.87 -1.58
C LEU A 124 9.74 30.26 -0.36
N THR A 125 9.55 29.61 0.79
CA THR A 125 10.34 29.85 2.00
C THR A 125 11.81 29.50 1.76
N LEU A 126 12.08 28.34 1.15
CA LEU A 126 13.46 27.94 0.84
C LEU A 126 14.12 28.87 -0.19
N ARG A 127 13.36 29.36 -1.16
CA ARG A 127 13.88 30.28 -2.17
C ARG A 127 14.19 31.66 -1.58
N LEU A 128 13.25 32.24 -0.83
CA LEU A 128 13.31 33.64 -0.40
C LEU A 128 13.99 33.85 0.95
N VAL A 129 13.73 32.96 1.92
CA VAL A 129 14.26 33.08 3.29
C VAL A 129 15.55 32.27 3.46
N ALA A 130 15.60 31.09 2.86
CA ALA A 130 16.81 30.27 2.89
C ALA A 130 17.84 30.60 1.81
N GLY A 131 17.45 31.34 0.77
CA GLY A 131 18.35 31.77 -0.30
C GLY A 131 18.81 30.64 -1.22
N LEU A 132 18.10 29.49 -1.23
CA LEU A 132 18.43 28.36 -2.11
C LEU A 132 18.06 28.65 -3.57
N THR A 133 18.82 28.07 -4.48
CA THR A 133 18.52 28.04 -5.91
C THR A 133 17.40 27.04 -6.23
N ASN A 134 16.73 27.22 -7.37
CA ASN A 134 15.72 26.25 -7.83
C ASN A 134 16.31 24.85 -8.02
N GLY A 135 17.54 24.76 -8.56
CA GLY A 135 18.28 23.51 -8.69
C GLY A 135 18.60 22.84 -7.35
N GLU A 136 19.01 23.60 -6.33
CA GLU A 136 19.23 23.06 -4.98
C GLU A 136 17.93 22.52 -4.37
N ILE A 137 16.83 23.27 -4.46
CA ILE A 137 15.52 22.81 -3.97
C ILE A 137 15.07 21.57 -4.75
N ALA A 138 15.21 21.56 -6.08
CA ALA A 138 14.81 20.44 -6.91
C ALA A 138 15.56 19.15 -6.56
N ARG A 139 16.88 19.25 -6.37
CA ARG A 139 17.70 18.13 -5.90
C ARG A 139 17.28 17.68 -4.50
N ALA A 140 17.00 18.63 -3.62
CA ALA A 140 16.65 18.36 -2.24
C ALA A 140 15.25 17.75 -2.06
N PHE A 141 14.38 17.78 -3.07
CA PHE A 141 13.06 17.12 -3.07
C PHE A 141 12.90 16.12 -4.22
N LEU A 142 14.01 15.71 -4.87
CA LEU A 142 14.06 14.78 -6.00
C LEU A 142 13.00 15.09 -7.07
N THR A 143 12.87 16.36 -7.44
CA THR A 143 11.93 16.83 -8.45
C THR A 143 12.64 17.61 -9.55
N GLY A 144 11.88 18.07 -10.55
CA GLY A 144 12.43 18.84 -11.67
C GLY A 144 12.60 20.32 -11.32
N GLU A 145 13.72 20.93 -11.70
CA GLU A 145 13.98 22.36 -11.49
C GLU A 145 12.87 23.25 -12.08
N GLY A 146 12.38 22.91 -13.28
CA GLY A 146 11.25 23.62 -13.90
C GLY A 146 9.96 23.55 -13.06
N ARG A 147 9.71 22.43 -12.35
CA ARG A 147 8.55 22.32 -11.45
C ARG A 147 8.70 23.21 -10.23
N ILE A 148 9.89 23.33 -9.67
CA ILE A 148 10.17 24.28 -8.58
C ILE A 148 10.01 25.71 -9.05
N ALA A 149 10.58 26.08 -10.21
CA ALA A 149 10.46 27.42 -10.77
C ALA A 149 8.99 27.83 -10.99
N GLN A 150 8.18 26.93 -11.59
CA GLN A 150 6.75 27.14 -11.78
C GLN A 150 6.00 27.30 -10.45
N ARG A 151 6.35 26.49 -9.45
CA ARG A 151 5.73 26.53 -8.13
C ARG A 151 6.02 27.83 -7.40
N VAL A 152 7.27 28.28 -7.42
CA VAL A 152 7.69 29.57 -6.85
C VAL A 152 7.00 30.73 -7.57
N ALA A 153 6.95 30.72 -8.90
CA ALA A 153 6.27 31.75 -9.69
C ALA A 153 4.76 31.79 -9.43
N ARG A 154 4.11 30.63 -9.30
CA ARG A 154 2.69 30.54 -8.92
C ARG A 154 2.45 31.08 -7.52
N ALA A 155 3.27 30.70 -6.54
CA ALA A 155 3.15 31.18 -5.18
C ALA A 155 3.25 32.71 -5.09
N LYS A 156 4.23 33.30 -5.80
CA LYS A 156 4.39 34.76 -5.88
C LYS A 156 3.15 35.45 -6.46
N ARG A 157 2.61 34.93 -7.57
CA ARG A 157 1.39 35.47 -8.19
C ARG A 157 0.18 35.40 -7.26
N LEU A 158 -0.04 34.28 -6.59
CA LEU A 158 -1.15 34.13 -5.64
C LEU A 158 -1.05 35.13 -4.48
N LEU A 159 0.14 35.36 -3.93
CA LEU A 159 0.32 36.38 -2.88
C LEU A 159 -0.02 37.79 -3.36
N ALA A 160 0.34 38.12 -4.60
CA ALA A 160 0.06 39.42 -5.21
C ALA A 160 -1.43 39.59 -5.56
N GLU A 161 -2.06 38.58 -6.18
CA GLU A 161 -3.48 38.57 -6.55
C GLU A 161 -4.38 38.73 -5.31
N GLU A 162 -4.00 38.13 -4.19
CA GLU A 162 -4.73 38.19 -2.92
C GLU A 162 -4.38 39.42 -2.07
N GLY A 163 -3.46 40.27 -2.54
CA GLY A 163 -3.07 41.50 -1.84
C GLY A 163 -2.54 41.25 -0.42
N VAL A 164 -1.78 40.17 -0.21
CA VAL A 164 -1.31 39.77 1.13
C VAL A 164 -0.45 40.88 1.73
N ALA A 165 -0.92 41.48 2.81
CA ALA A 165 -0.23 42.57 3.48
C ALA A 165 1.12 42.11 4.07
N PHE A 166 2.18 42.90 3.86
CA PHE A 166 3.50 42.69 4.47
C PHE A 166 3.54 43.21 5.92
N GLY A 167 2.65 42.69 6.75
CA GLY A 167 2.46 43.03 8.16
C GLY A 167 2.84 41.89 9.09
N LEU A 168 3.03 42.19 10.38
CA LEU A 168 2.92 41.15 11.40
C LEU A 168 1.42 40.90 11.62
N PRO A 169 0.96 39.64 11.61
CA PRO A 169 -0.41 39.30 11.97
C PRO A 169 -0.67 39.62 13.45
N ASP A 170 -1.89 40.01 13.80
CA ASP A 170 -2.28 40.33 15.17
C ASP A 170 -3.13 39.21 15.81
N GLY A 171 -3.17 39.22 17.15
CA GLY A 171 -4.03 38.35 17.95
C GLY A 171 -4.03 36.88 17.53
N ARG A 172 -5.19 36.38 17.09
CA ARG A 172 -5.41 34.98 16.73
C ARG A 172 -4.77 34.60 15.40
N GLU A 173 -4.61 35.54 14.47
CA GLU A 173 -3.98 35.28 13.18
C GLU A 173 -2.49 34.94 13.35
N LEU A 174 -1.83 35.53 14.35
CA LEU A 174 -0.44 35.23 14.68
C LEU A 174 -0.23 33.75 15.03
N ALA A 175 -1.11 33.17 15.85
CA ALA A 175 -1.00 31.77 16.24
C ALA A 175 -1.15 30.80 15.05
N GLU A 176 -2.12 31.05 14.17
CA GLU A 176 -2.35 30.23 12.98
C GLU A 176 -1.18 30.36 11.97
N ARG A 177 -0.70 31.59 11.76
CA ARG A 177 0.46 31.87 10.90
C ARG A 177 1.73 31.23 11.46
N LEU A 178 1.96 31.32 12.77
CA LEU A 178 3.12 30.71 13.44
C LEU A 178 3.08 29.18 13.31
N SER A 179 1.92 28.56 13.51
CA SER A 179 1.76 27.12 13.30
C SER A 179 2.12 26.69 11.87
N SER A 180 1.71 27.47 10.86
CA SER A 180 2.09 27.24 9.45
C SER A 180 3.61 27.33 9.25
N VAL A 181 4.27 28.37 9.80
CA VAL A 181 5.72 28.54 9.70
C VAL A 181 6.46 27.37 10.37
N LEU A 182 6.08 27.00 11.60
CA LEU A 182 6.68 25.89 12.32
C LEU A 182 6.53 24.57 11.54
N GLY A 183 5.34 24.33 10.95
CA GLY A 183 5.07 23.18 10.11
C GLY A 183 5.96 23.12 8.87
N VAL A 184 6.19 24.25 8.19
CA VAL A 184 7.09 24.31 7.02
C VAL A 184 8.53 24.02 7.42
N ILE A 185 9.02 24.65 8.50
CA ILE A 185 10.40 24.43 8.99
C ILE A 185 10.59 22.96 9.37
N TYR A 186 9.64 22.37 10.11
CA TYR A 186 9.75 20.97 10.51
C TYR A 186 9.64 20.00 9.34
N LEU A 187 8.82 20.31 8.32
CA LEU A 187 8.74 19.50 7.10
C LEU A 187 10.07 19.49 6.35
N VAL A 188 10.72 20.65 6.21
CA VAL A 188 12.06 20.75 5.61
C VAL A 188 13.07 19.94 6.41
N PHE A 189 13.02 20.03 7.74
CA PHE A 189 13.89 19.26 8.61
C PHE A 189 13.67 17.76 8.45
N ASN A 190 12.42 17.29 8.47
CA ASN A 190 12.08 15.87 8.35
C ASN A 190 12.52 15.30 7.00
N GLU A 191 12.30 16.01 5.90
CA GLU A 191 12.78 15.58 4.58
C GLU A 191 14.32 15.53 4.52
N GLY A 192 15.00 16.38 5.30
CA GLY A 192 16.44 16.29 5.48
C GLY A 192 16.89 15.12 6.36
N TYR A 193 16.17 14.84 7.44
CA TYR A 193 16.60 13.94 8.51
C TYR A 193 16.23 12.47 8.26
N ALA A 194 15.16 12.24 7.51
CA ALA A 194 14.73 10.94 7.00
C ALA A 194 14.22 11.16 5.58
N ALA A 195 15.12 11.06 4.61
CA ALA A 195 14.79 11.35 3.21
C ALA A 195 13.73 10.37 2.70
N THR A 196 12.57 10.88 2.29
CA THR A 196 11.42 10.07 1.89
C THR A 196 11.73 9.11 0.74
N SER A 197 12.64 9.52 -0.16
CA SER A 197 13.04 8.74 -1.33
C SER A 197 14.50 9.00 -1.75
N GLY A 198 15.01 8.17 -2.67
CA GLY A 198 16.38 8.26 -3.17
C GLY A 198 17.36 7.34 -2.47
N GLU A 199 18.65 7.55 -2.73
CA GLU A 199 19.73 6.69 -2.24
C GLU A 199 20.25 7.08 -0.86
N ASP A 200 20.29 8.38 -0.57
CA ASP A 200 20.79 8.89 0.70
C ASP A 200 19.73 8.74 1.81
N LEU A 201 20.13 8.24 2.98
CA LEU A 201 19.28 8.18 4.18
C LEU A 201 18.93 9.58 4.70
N MET A 202 19.86 10.53 4.54
CA MET A 202 19.79 11.88 5.06
C MET A 202 20.27 12.88 4.01
N ARG A 203 19.69 14.08 4.02
CA ARG A 203 20.16 15.27 3.28
C ARG A 203 20.60 16.32 4.30
N PRO A 204 21.84 16.28 4.82
CA PRO A 204 22.29 17.14 5.91
C PRO A 204 22.15 18.64 5.61
N GLY A 205 22.27 19.04 4.34
CA GLY A 205 22.06 20.43 3.93
C GLY A 205 20.67 20.96 4.30
N LEU A 206 19.62 20.16 4.10
CA LEU A 206 18.25 20.54 4.49
C LEU A 206 18.09 20.61 6.01
N CYS A 207 18.69 19.68 6.76
CA CYS A 207 18.64 19.70 8.22
C CYS A 207 19.27 20.98 8.78
N LEU A 208 20.45 21.34 8.26
CA LEU A 208 21.17 22.53 8.68
C LEU A 208 20.40 23.80 8.34
N GLU A 209 19.76 23.84 7.17
CA GLU A 209 18.95 24.99 6.76
C GLU A 209 17.70 25.14 7.63
N ALA A 210 16.98 24.05 7.89
CA ALA A 210 15.83 24.08 8.80
C ALA A 210 16.22 24.47 10.23
N LEU A 211 17.38 24.00 10.73
CA LEU A 211 17.92 24.43 12.02
C LEU A 211 18.25 25.93 12.03
N ARG A 212 18.82 26.46 10.94
CA ARG A 212 19.09 27.90 10.80
C ARG A 212 17.78 28.69 10.86
N LEU A 213 16.79 28.32 10.05
CA LEU A 213 15.46 28.96 10.04
C LEU A 213 14.76 28.88 11.39
N GLY A 214 14.79 27.72 12.04
CA GLY A 214 14.19 27.51 13.36
C GLY A 214 14.84 28.36 14.45
N ARG A 215 16.18 28.46 14.47
CA ARG A 215 16.91 29.31 15.42
C ARG A 215 16.58 30.78 15.20
N THR A 216 16.60 31.25 13.95
CA THR A 216 16.20 32.62 13.61
C THR A 216 14.78 32.90 14.08
N LEU A 217 13.83 31.99 13.82
CA LEU A 217 12.45 32.16 14.30
C LEU A 217 12.37 32.23 15.83
N ALA A 218 13.03 31.33 16.55
CA ALA A 218 12.99 31.31 18.02
C ALA A 218 13.62 32.57 18.65
N GLU A 219 14.59 33.20 17.98
CA GLU A 219 15.14 34.51 18.38
C GLU A 219 14.15 35.65 18.10
N LEU A 220 13.41 35.58 17.00
CA LEU A 220 12.39 36.56 16.60
C LEU A 220 11.14 36.52 17.48
N VAL A 221 10.77 35.35 18.00
CA VAL A 221 9.61 35.14 18.87
C VAL A 221 10.02 34.52 20.22
N PRO A 222 10.78 35.23 21.07
CA PRO A 222 11.41 34.65 22.24
C PRO A 222 10.41 34.15 23.30
N HIS A 223 9.17 34.64 23.27
CA HIS A 223 8.09 34.25 24.19
C HIS A 223 7.22 33.10 23.68
N GLU A 224 7.50 32.56 22.49
CA GLU A 224 6.71 31.48 21.90
C GLU A 224 7.33 30.11 22.22
N ALA A 225 6.70 29.37 23.14
CA ALA A 225 7.20 28.08 23.62
C ALA A 225 7.37 27.06 22.48
N GLU A 226 6.45 27.02 21.52
CA GLU A 226 6.49 26.07 20.39
C GLU A 226 7.66 26.32 19.42
N ALA A 227 8.11 27.56 19.26
CA ALA A 227 9.28 27.87 18.44
C ALA A 227 10.56 27.31 19.08
N HIS A 228 10.73 27.50 20.39
CA HIS A 228 11.84 26.91 21.15
C HIS A 228 11.73 25.38 21.22
N GLY A 229 10.50 24.85 21.36
CA GLY A 229 10.22 23.41 21.32
C GLY A 229 10.65 22.77 20.00
N LEU A 230 10.29 23.39 18.86
CA LEU A 230 10.70 22.91 17.54
C LEU A 230 12.23 22.92 17.39
N VAL A 231 12.91 24.00 17.81
CA VAL A 231 14.37 24.05 17.80
C VAL A 231 14.95 22.94 18.68
N ALA A 232 14.43 22.75 19.90
CA ALA A 232 14.89 21.69 20.78
C ALA A 232 14.78 20.30 20.14
N LEU A 233 13.63 20.01 19.52
CA LEU A 233 13.38 18.76 18.80
C LEU A 233 14.40 18.54 17.69
N MET A 234 14.58 19.52 16.80
CA MET A 234 15.49 19.41 15.65
C MET A 234 16.95 19.27 16.09
N GLU A 235 17.39 20.02 17.11
CA GLU A 235 18.76 19.96 17.64
C GLU A 235 19.06 18.56 18.22
N LEU A 236 18.13 18.02 19.01
CA LEU A 236 18.27 16.69 19.62
C LEU A 236 18.21 15.58 18.57
N GLN A 237 17.36 15.69 17.56
CA GLN A 237 17.34 14.76 16.44
C GLN A 237 18.65 14.82 15.64
N GLN A 238 19.09 16.03 15.27
CA GLN A 238 20.31 16.25 14.49
C GLN A 238 21.57 15.82 15.24
N SER A 239 21.59 15.89 16.57
CA SER A 239 22.71 15.40 17.38
C SER A 239 23.09 13.95 17.07
N ARG A 240 22.13 13.16 16.60
CA ARG A 240 22.28 11.73 16.29
C ARG A 240 22.77 11.46 14.87
N ALA A 241 22.88 12.47 14.01
CA ALA A 241 23.18 12.31 12.58
C ALA A 241 24.38 11.39 12.34
N GLY A 242 25.49 11.61 13.06
CA GLY A 242 26.71 10.82 12.95
C GLY A 242 26.61 9.40 13.50
N ALA A 243 25.55 9.04 14.23
CA ALA A 243 25.32 7.71 14.79
C ALA A 243 24.26 6.90 14.03
N ARG A 244 23.55 7.51 13.06
CA ARG A 244 22.46 6.86 12.32
C ARG A 244 22.93 5.93 11.20
N THR A 245 24.17 6.09 10.76
CA THR A 245 24.79 5.26 9.73
C THR A 245 26.02 4.55 10.28
N GLY A 246 26.15 3.27 9.93
CA GLY A 246 27.32 2.47 10.23
C GLY A 246 28.43 2.64 9.19
N PRO A 247 29.57 1.95 9.36
CA PRO A 247 30.76 2.13 8.51
C PRO A 247 30.53 1.80 7.03
N SER A 248 29.54 0.95 6.71
CA SER A 248 29.17 0.60 5.34
C SER A 248 27.97 1.41 4.81
N GLY A 249 27.53 2.45 5.52
CA GLY A 249 26.38 3.29 5.16
C GLY A 249 25.03 2.69 5.56
N GLU A 250 25.02 1.59 6.31
CA GLU A 250 23.82 0.92 6.77
C GLU A 250 23.08 1.69 7.86
N ILE A 251 21.75 1.58 7.90
CA ILE A 251 20.92 2.18 8.95
C ILE A 251 21.19 1.52 10.30
N VAL A 252 21.43 2.34 11.32
CA VAL A 252 21.57 1.92 12.73
C VAL A 252 20.32 2.33 13.52
N ARG A 253 19.60 1.35 14.10
CA ARG A 253 18.36 1.60 14.85
C ARG A 253 18.65 2.41 16.11
N LEU A 254 17.71 3.25 16.55
CA LEU A 254 17.91 4.17 17.68
C LEU A 254 18.48 3.51 18.95
N HIS A 255 18.06 2.28 19.26
CA HIS A 255 18.56 1.56 20.44
C HIS A 255 19.97 0.98 20.27
N GLU A 256 20.42 0.78 19.03
CA GLU A 256 21.76 0.28 18.68
C GLU A 256 22.75 1.43 18.46
N GLN A 257 22.25 2.67 18.34
CA GLN A 257 23.10 3.84 18.15
C GLN A 257 24.02 4.03 19.36
N ASN A 258 25.33 4.10 19.10
CA ASN A 258 26.28 4.50 20.12
C ASN A 258 26.02 5.97 20.51
N ARG A 259 25.44 6.17 21.71
CA ARG A 259 25.09 7.50 22.23
C ARG A 259 26.31 8.40 22.49
N GLY A 260 27.49 7.82 22.66
CA GLY A 260 28.75 8.57 22.74
C GLY A 260 29.15 9.25 21.42
N ARG A 261 28.56 8.86 20.28
CA ARG A 261 28.75 9.52 18.97
C ARG A 261 27.75 10.65 18.73
N TRP A 262 26.84 10.93 19.67
CA TRP A 262 25.89 12.03 19.53
C TRP A 262 26.62 13.36 19.76
N ASP A 263 26.32 14.37 18.95
CA ASP A 263 26.98 15.67 19.04
C ASP A 263 26.62 16.36 20.37
N PRO A 264 27.58 16.53 21.28
CA PRO A 264 27.32 17.09 22.61
C PRO A 264 26.97 18.59 22.56
N LEU A 265 27.37 19.33 21.53
CA LEU A 265 26.98 20.72 21.36
C LEU A 265 25.50 20.83 20.99
N LEU A 266 25.04 20.01 20.04
CA LEU A 266 23.63 19.98 19.63
C LEU A 266 22.73 19.49 20.77
N VAL A 267 23.16 18.48 21.56
CA VAL A 267 22.42 18.05 22.76
C VAL A 267 22.26 19.21 23.76
N ARG A 268 23.35 19.93 24.07
CA ARG A 268 23.29 21.09 24.98
C ARG A 268 22.40 22.20 24.46
N ARG A 269 22.46 22.51 23.16
CA ARG A 269 21.59 23.52 22.53
C ARG A 269 20.12 23.10 22.59
N GLY A 270 19.83 21.82 22.34
CA GLY A 270 18.49 21.27 22.44
C GLY A 270 17.91 21.38 23.85
N PHE A 271 18.70 21.05 24.88
CA PHE A 271 18.29 21.24 26.27
C PHE A 271 18.10 22.72 26.64
N ALA A 272 19.00 23.61 26.19
CA ALA A 272 18.84 25.05 26.42
C ALA A 272 17.58 25.61 25.76
N ALA A 273 17.26 25.17 24.54
CA ALA A 273 16.01 25.54 23.86
C ALA A 273 14.78 24.99 24.61
N MET A 274 14.82 23.76 25.11
CA MET A 274 13.72 23.21 25.92
C MET A 274 13.51 23.99 27.22
N LEU A 275 14.58 24.47 27.86
CA LEU A 275 14.47 25.34 29.04
C LEU A 275 13.81 26.67 28.68
N ARG A 276 14.19 27.30 27.57
CA ARG A 276 13.51 28.52 27.08
C ARG A 276 12.03 28.28 26.77
N ALA A 277 11.69 27.14 26.16
CA ALA A 277 10.30 26.77 25.91
C ALA A 277 9.48 26.68 27.21
N ARG A 278 10.07 26.09 28.25
CA ARG A 278 9.45 26.02 29.58
C ARG A 278 9.31 27.40 30.22
N ASP A 279 10.35 28.23 30.13
CA ASP A 279 10.39 29.56 30.76
C ASP A 279 9.43 30.54 30.06
N ALA A 280 9.16 30.37 28.76
CA ALA A 280 8.12 31.08 28.02
C ALA A 280 6.69 30.79 28.55
N GLY A 281 6.48 29.61 29.17
CA GLY A 281 5.22 29.23 29.80
C GLY A 281 4.12 28.80 28.82
N GLY A 282 2.90 28.66 29.36
CA GLY A 282 1.72 28.21 28.60
C GLY A 282 1.56 26.68 28.53
N PRO A 283 0.41 26.19 28.03
CA PRO A 283 0.20 24.76 27.80
C PRO A 283 1.13 24.25 26.68
N PRO A 284 1.73 23.06 26.83
CA PRO A 284 2.64 22.53 25.81
C PRO A 284 1.87 22.17 24.53
N GLY A 285 2.37 22.64 23.39
CA GLY A 285 1.85 22.26 22.08
C GLY A 285 2.58 21.05 21.49
N PRO A 286 2.30 20.71 20.22
CA PRO A 286 2.84 19.53 19.56
C PRO A 286 4.37 19.45 19.54
N TYR A 287 5.07 20.56 19.34
CA TYR A 287 6.53 20.56 19.23
C TYR A 287 7.21 20.50 20.59
N VAL A 288 6.68 21.16 21.62
CA VAL A 288 7.20 21.02 23.00
C VAL A 288 7.06 19.58 23.50
N LEU A 289 5.93 18.92 23.23
CA LEU A 289 5.74 17.50 23.59
C LEU A 289 6.70 16.57 22.85
N GLN A 290 6.86 16.76 21.53
CA GLN A 290 7.81 15.98 20.74
C GLN A 290 9.27 16.21 21.20
N ALA A 291 9.62 17.46 21.52
CA ALA A 291 10.93 17.78 22.08
C ALA A 291 11.14 17.10 23.44
N ALA A 292 10.12 17.05 24.30
CA ALA A 292 10.19 16.33 25.57
C ALA A 292 10.45 14.82 25.37
N VAL A 293 9.89 14.20 24.33
CA VAL A 293 10.21 12.81 23.95
C VAL A 293 11.69 12.70 23.55
N ALA A 294 12.18 13.61 22.70
CA ALA A 294 13.59 13.63 22.30
C ALA A 294 14.54 13.84 23.49
N VAL A 295 14.14 14.67 24.49
CA VAL A 295 14.88 14.87 25.73
C VAL A 295 14.99 13.58 26.54
N CYS A 296 13.93 12.77 26.61
CA CYS A 296 13.98 11.48 27.32
C CYS A 296 15.05 10.56 26.72
N HIS A 297 15.15 10.52 25.39
CA HIS A 297 16.21 9.76 24.72
C HIS A 297 17.60 10.37 24.96
N ALA A 298 17.77 11.69 24.84
CA ALA A 298 19.07 12.33 24.99
C ALA A 298 19.62 12.35 26.42
N ARG A 299 18.76 12.26 27.43
CA ARG A 299 19.19 12.17 28.84
C ARG A 299 19.67 10.79 29.24
N ALA A 300 19.19 9.73 28.59
CA ALA A 300 19.54 8.37 28.93
C ALA A 300 20.91 8.00 28.36
N THR A 301 21.76 7.40 29.19
CA THR A 301 23.12 6.98 28.84
C THR A 301 23.14 5.71 27.99
N SER A 302 22.13 4.85 28.14
CA SER A 302 21.94 3.62 27.38
C SER A 302 20.48 3.46 26.91
N GLU A 303 20.19 2.42 26.11
CA GLU A 303 18.80 2.06 25.80
C GLU A 303 18.02 1.73 27.07
N GLN A 304 18.61 0.93 27.95
CA GLN A 304 17.99 0.41 29.17
C GLN A 304 17.58 1.53 30.13
N ASP A 305 18.33 2.64 30.14
CA ASP A 305 18.03 3.82 30.97
C ASP A 305 16.94 4.73 30.40
N THR A 306 16.39 4.41 29.22
CA THR A 306 15.38 5.23 28.56
C THR A 306 14.04 5.08 29.27
N ASP A 307 13.50 6.19 29.78
CA ASP A 307 12.20 6.24 30.47
C ASP A 307 11.02 6.10 29.49
N TRP A 308 10.75 4.85 29.08
CA TRP A 308 9.67 4.52 28.16
C TRP A 308 8.28 4.80 28.75
N ALA A 309 8.10 4.68 30.07
CA ALA A 309 6.84 5.02 30.73
C ALA A 309 6.49 6.50 30.54
N ARG A 310 7.48 7.39 30.72
CA ARG A 310 7.33 8.82 30.44
C ARG A 310 7.10 9.11 28.95
N ILE A 311 7.82 8.43 28.05
CA ILE A 311 7.62 8.60 26.60
C ILE A 311 6.18 8.20 26.22
N ALA A 312 5.65 7.09 26.74
CA ALA A 312 4.27 6.68 26.50
C ALA A 312 3.26 7.72 27.00
N ALA A 313 3.46 8.27 28.20
CA ALA A 313 2.61 9.34 28.74
C ALA A 313 2.66 10.64 27.92
N LEU A 314 3.82 10.98 27.35
CA LEU A 314 3.96 12.12 26.43
C LEU A 314 3.20 11.87 25.11
N TYR A 315 3.24 10.65 24.58
CA TYR A 315 2.45 10.29 23.41
C TYR A 315 0.95 10.21 23.70
N ASP A 316 0.53 9.81 24.91
CA ASP A 316 -0.87 9.89 25.34
C ASP A 316 -1.39 11.33 25.26
N GLN A 317 -0.60 12.31 25.74
CA GLN A 317 -0.94 13.74 25.62
C GLN A 317 -0.90 14.23 24.17
N LEU A 318 0.11 13.82 23.40
CA LEU A 318 0.27 14.25 22.01
C LEU A 318 -0.86 13.73 21.11
N VAL A 319 -1.39 12.52 21.33
CA VAL A 319 -2.55 12.01 20.59
C VAL A 319 -3.80 12.85 20.83
N VAL A 320 -3.97 13.40 22.04
CA VAL A 320 -5.11 14.29 22.35
C VAL A 320 -4.99 15.61 21.57
N LEU A 321 -3.77 16.18 21.48
CA LEU A 321 -3.54 17.44 20.79
C LEU A 321 -3.47 17.30 19.26
N LEU A 322 -2.90 16.19 18.77
CA LEU A 322 -2.64 15.95 17.36
C LEU A 322 -2.96 14.48 17.02
N PRO A 323 -4.26 14.14 16.83
CA PRO A 323 -4.75 12.76 16.66
C PRO A 323 -4.48 12.20 15.26
N THR A 324 -3.27 12.37 14.75
CA THR A 324 -2.89 11.86 13.42
C THR A 324 -2.54 10.38 13.49
N PRO A 325 -2.76 9.60 12.41
CA PRO A 325 -2.40 8.19 12.36
C PRO A 325 -0.92 7.93 12.68
N VAL A 326 -0.03 8.81 12.22
CA VAL A 326 1.42 8.71 12.49
C VAL A 326 1.75 8.89 13.97
N VAL A 327 1.11 9.84 14.67
CA VAL A 327 1.29 10.02 16.11
C VAL A 327 0.75 8.80 16.88
N ARG A 328 -0.39 8.24 16.46
CA ARG A 328 -0.94 7.00 17.03
C ARG A 328 0.00 5.81 16.83
N LEU A 329 0.64 5.70 15.66
CA LEU A 329 1.64 4.66 15.40
C LEU A 329 2.88 4.82 16.29
N ASN A 330 3.38 6.04 16.45
CA ASN A 330 4.50 6.32 17.37
C ASN A 330 4.13 6.00 18.83
N ARG A 331 2.89 6.28 19.24
CA ARG A 331 2.35 5.87 20.53
C ARG A 331 2.35 4.35 20.70
N ALA A 332 1.95 3.59 19.67
CA ALA A 332 1.98 2.12 19.70
C ALA A 332 3.38 1.59 19.99
N VAL A 333 4.43 2.19 19.40
CA VAL A 333 5.83 1.86 19.71
C VAL A 333 6.17 2.17 21.17
N ALA A 334 5.82 3.36 21.66
CA ALA A 334 6.12 3.77 23.03
C ALA A 334 5.43 2.87 24.08
N VAL A 335 4.15 2.57 23.88
CA VAL A 335 3.39 1.64 24.72
C VAL A 335 3.98 0.23 24.64
N GLY A 336 4.32 -0.23 23.43
CA GLY A 336 4.98 -1.52 23.22
C GLY A 336 6.29 -1.69 24.00
N ARG A 337 7.04 -0.59 24.15
CA ARG A 337 8.27 -0.56 24.95
C ARG A 337 8.03 -0.41 26.45
N ALA A 338 7.00 0.33 26.86
CA ALA A 338 6.71 0.61 28.27
C ALA A 338 5.94 -0.50 28.98
N ARG A 339 4.96 -1.10 28.30
CA ARG A 339 3.99 -2.07 28.87
C ARG A 339 4.10 -3.47 28.26
N GLY A 340 4.74 -3.58 27.09
CA GLY A 340 5.05 -4.85 26.46
C GLY A 340 4.58 -4.90 25.00
N PRO A 341 5.23 -5.73 24.16
CA PRO A 341 5.02 -5.70 22.71
C PRO A 341 3.61 -6.10 22.28
N GLY A 342 2.87 -6.85 23.09
CA GLY A 342 1.47 -7.21 22.82
C GLY A 342 0.53 -6.01 22.83
N GLU A 343 0.63 -5.13 23.83
CA GLU A 343 -0.18 -3.90 23.90
C GLU A 343 0.16 -2.94 22.75
N GLY A 344 1.45 -2.81 22.42
CA GLY A 344 1.87 -2.03 21.26
C GLY A 344 1.32 -2.58 19.95
N LEU A 345 1.33 -3.90 19.78
CA LEU A 345 0.83 -4.53 18.56
C LEU A 345 -0.68 -4.33 18.40
N ALA A 346 -1.46 -4.47 19.48
CA ALA A 346 -2.90 -4.22 19.43
C ALA A 346 -3.23 -2.81 18.93
N LEU A 347 -2.50 -1.80 19.42
CA LEU A 347 -2.65 -0.41 18.97
C LEU A 347 -2.21 -0.20 17.51
N ALA A 348 -1.19 -0.93 17.05
CA ALA A 348 -0.76 -0.88 15.66
C ALA A 348 -1.74 -1.60 14.71
N ASP A 349 -2.37 -2.68 15.17
CA ASP A 349 -3.37 -3.43 14.41
C ASP A 349 -4.66 -2.61 14.18
N GLU A 350 -5.06 -1.77 15.14
CA GLU A 350 -6.15 -0.79 14.93
C GLU A 350 -5.91 0.17 13.76
N LEU A 351 -4.63 0.42 13.42
CA LEU A 351 -4.22 1.31 12.35
C LEU A 351 -4.08 0.60 11.00
N ALA A 352 -4.18 -0.74 10.94
CA ALA A 352 -4.01 -1.51 9.71
C ALA A 352 -5.01 -1.16 8.61
N GLU A 353 -6.22 -0.75 9.00
CA GLU A 353 -7.30 -0.36 8.09
C GLU A 353 -7.31 1.15 7.77
N ASP A 354 -6.43 1.95 8.40
CA ASP A 354 -6.37 3.39 8.16
C ASP A 354 -5.88 3.69 6.73
N PRO A 355 -6.66 4.42 5.90
CA PRO A 355 -6.29 4.69 4.51
C PRO A 355 -4.96 5.46 4.36
N VAL A 356 -4.59 6.28 5.35
CA VAL A 356 -3.36 7.09 5.31
C VAL A 356 -2.12 6.23 5.54
N LEU A 357 -2.23 5.18 6.36
CA LEU A 357 -1.10 4.33 6.72
C LEU A 357 -0.98 3.04 5.91
N ARG A 358 -2.00 2.71 5.10
CA ARG A 358 -2.03 1.49 4.27
C ARG A 358 -0.76 1.30 3.42
N ASP A 359 -0.29 2.40 2.84
CA ASP A 359 0.88 2.45 1.96
C ASP A 359 2.11 3.06 2.67
N TYR A 360 2.04 3.26 3.98
CA TYR A 360 3.13 3.84 4.76
C TYR A 360 4.01 2.74 5.35
N HIS A 361 5.25 2.60 4.84
CA HIS A 361 6.15 1.49 5.16
C HIS A 361 6.45 1.30 6.66
N LEU A 362 6.39 2.36 7.48
CA LEU A 362 6.66 2.23 8.93
C LEU A 362 5.57 1.47 9.68
N LEU A 363 4.33 1.44 9.21
CA LEU A 363 3.28 0.65 9.87
C LEU A 363 3.61 -0.85 9.85
N PRO A 364 3.81 -1.50 8.68
CA PRO A 364 4.25 -2.89 8.65
C PRO A 364 5.64 -3.07 9.29
N GLY A 365 6.55 -2.09 9.19
CA GLY A 365 7.84 -2.15 9.90
C GLY A 365 7.73 -2.23 11.43
N VAL A 366 6.85 -1.41 12.03
CA VAL A 366 6.57 -1.41 13.48
C VAL A 366 5.89 -2.71 13.89
N ARG A 367 4.89 -3.18 13.12
CA ARG A 367 4.22 -4.47 13.37
C ARG A 367 5.23 -5.61 13.32
N GLY A 368 6.11 -5.64 12.33
CA GLY A 368 7.19 -6.61 12.21
C GLY A 368 8.10 -6.65 13.45
N ASP A 369 8.53 -5.50 13.97
CA ASP A 369 9.37 -5.44 15.17
C ASP A 369 8.64 -5.96 16.43
N LEU A 370 7.37 -5.59 16.60
CA LEU A 370 6.54 -6.02 17.73
C LEU A 370 6.23 -7.52 17.68
N LEU A 371 5.88 -8.04 16.48
CA LEU A 371 5.65 -9.46 16.23
C LEU A 371 6.90 -10.30 16.51
N LEU A 372 8.07 -9.81 16.08
CA LEU A 372 9.33 -10.51 16.32
C LEU A 372 9.64 -10.62 17.82
N ARG A 373 9.40 -9.54 18.59
CA ARG A 373 9.55 -9.55 20.06
C ARG A 373 8.58 -10.50 20.78
N LEU A 374 7.44 -10.79 20.16
CA LEU A 374 6.47 -11.78 20.64
C LEU A 374 6.80 -13.21 20.20
N GLY A 375 7.92 -13.43 19.49
CA GLY A 375 8.29 -14.74 18.94
C GLY A 375 7.51 -15.15 17.69
N ARG A 376 6.71 -14.25 17.11
CA ARG A 376 5.88 -14.52 15.91
C ARG A 376 6.68 -14.27 14.62
N ALA A 377 7.78 -15.00 14.45
CA ALA A 377 8.78 -14.76 13.42
C ALA A 377 8.22 -14.83 11.97
N ALA A 378 7.34 -15.80 11.68
CA ALA A 378 6.74 -15.94 10.35
C ALA A 378 5.87 -14.73 9.96
N GLU A 379 5.13 -14.17 10.91
CA GLU A 379 4.33 -12.96 10.69
C GLU A 379 5.22 -11.72 10.59
N ALA A 380 6.22 -11.62 11.47
CA ALA A 380 7.19 -10.53 11.44
C ALA A 380 7.91 -10.43 10.10
N LYS A 381 8.35 -11.57 9.54
CA LYS A 381 9.01 -11.63 8.24
C LYS A 381 8.13 -11.07 7.13
N ARG A 382 6.85 -11.48 7.05
CA ARG A 382 5.89 -10.96 6.05
C ARG A 382 5.68 -9.45 6.17
N GLU A 383 5.60 -8.94 7.40
CA GLU A 383 5.46 -7.51 7.62
C GLU A 383 6.74 -6.74 7.23
N PHE A 384 7.94 -7.27 7.49
CA PHE A 384 9.18 -6.66 6.99
C PHE A 384 9.29 -6.69 5.46
N GLU A 385 8.89 -7.79 4.81
CA GLU A 385 8.82 -7.87 3.34
C GLU A 385 7.85 -6.83 2.77
N ARG A 386 6.66 -6.70 3.38
CA ARG A 386 5.69 -5.67 3.01
C ARG A 386 6.24 -4.26 3.21
N ALA A 387 6.90 -4.00 4.32
CA ALA A 387 7.53 -2.72 4.59
C ALA A 387 8.60 -2.40 3.54
N ALA A 388 9.44 -3.38 3.16
CA ALA A 388 10.45 -3.20 2.13
C ALA A 388 9.85 -2.85 0.76
N LEU A 389 8.72 -3.46 0.39
CA LEU A 389 8.01 -3.14 -0.86
C LEU A 389 7.48 -1.70 -0.91
N LEU A 390 7.06 -1.17 0.24
CA LEU A 390 6.51 0.19 0.37
C LEU A 390 7.58 1.28 0.54
N ALA A 391 8.81 0.93 0.93
CA ALA A 391 9.88 1.90 1.17
C ALA A 391 10.44 2.47 -0.13
N GLU A 392 10.32 3.78 -0.34
CA GLU A 392 10.86 4.48 -1.52
C GLU A 392 12.34 4.85 -1.38
N ASN A 393 12.85 4.96 -0.16
CA ASN A 393 14.27 5.14 0.13
C ASN A 393 15.01 3.80 0.01
N THR A 394 16.11 3.76 -0.75
CA THR A 394 16.82 2.49 -1.01
C THR A 394 17.53 1.95 0.24
N ALA A 395 18.03 2.82 1.13
CA ALA A 395 18.66 2.42 2.38
C ALA A 395 17.63 1.82 3.35
N GLU A 396 16.44 2.42 3.44
CA GLU A 396 15.33 1.89 4.26
C GLU A 396 14.82 0.55 3.72
N ARG A 397 14.65 0.46 2.40
CA ARG A 397 14.29 -0.80 1.73
C ARG A 397 15.31 -1.89 2.02
N ALA A 398 16.59 -1.61 1.82
CA ALA A 398 17.66 -2.58 2.06
C ALA A 398 17.71 -3.01 3.53
N PHE A 399 17.50 -2.09 4.47
CA PHE A 399 17.40 -2.41 5.89
C PHE A 399 16.20 -3.33 6.19
N LEU A 400 15.01 -3.03 5.66
CA LEU A 400 13.82 -3.84 5.87
C LEU A 400 13.92 -5.22 5.21
N SER A 401 14.52 -5.33 4.02
CA SER A 401 14.83 -6.60 3.37
C SER A 401 15.77 -7.45 4.23
N ARG A 402 16.88 -6.87 4.74
CA ARG A 402 17.78 -7.60 5.65
C ARG A 402 17.07 -8.06 6.91
N ARG A 403 16.20 -7.23 7.50
CA ARG A 403 15.40 -7.62 8.67
C ARG A 403 14.49 -8.82 8.37
N ALA A 404 13.91 -8.89 7.17
CA ALA A 404 13.12 -10.05 6.74
C ALA A 404 13.99 -11.31 6.56
N GLU A 405 15.20 -11.17 6.00
CA GLU A 405 16.15 -12.26 5.79
C GLU A 405 16.72 -12.82 7.11
N GLU A 406 17.12 -11.92 8.02
CA GLU A 406 17.64 -12.25 9.36
C GLU A 406 16.57 -12.80 10.31
N THR A 407 15.29 -12.56 10.00
CA THR A 407 14.19 -13.16 10.74
C THR A 407 14.13 -14.64 10.40
N ALA A 408 14.85 -15.43 11.20
CA ALA A 408 14.78 -16.87 11.18
C ALA A 408 13.34 -17.28 11.51
N VAL A 409 12.57 -17.62 10.48
CA VAL A 409 11.36 -18.40 10.65
C VAL A 409 11.86 -19.78 11.03
N PRO A 410 11.55 -20.29 12.24
CA PRO A 410 11.89 -21.66 12.59
C PRO A 410 11.41 -22.53 11.43
N GLU A 411 12.32 -23.32 10.85
CA GLU A 411 11.84 -24.37 9.95
C GLU A 411 10.81 -25.17 10.75
N PRO A 412 9.61 -25.41 10.20
CA PRO A 412 8.61 -26.21 10.88
C PRO A 412 9.28 -27.48 11.41
N ALA A 413 9.30 -27.65 12.73
CA ALA A 413 9.74 -28.89 13.33
C ALA A 413 8.66 -29.94 13.07
N GLY A 414 8.62 -30.47 11.85
CA GLY A 414 7.61 -31.42 11.41
C GLY A 414 7.23 -31.24 9.94
N PRO A 415 6.46 -32.18 9.38
CA PRO A 415 5.98 -32.09 8.01
C PRO A 415 5.04 -30.88 7.86
N ASP A 416 5.14 -30.18 6.73
CA ASP A 416 4.22 -29.09 6.38
C ASP A 416 2.96 -29.62 5.69
N LEU A 417 1.90 -28.82 5.70
CA LEU A 417 0.60 -29.16 5.12
C LEU A 417 0.70 -29.55 3.64
N GLY A 418 1.51 -28.83 2.85
CA GLY A 418 1.65 -29.06 1.42
C GLY A 418 2.35 -30.38 1.08
N ALA A 419 3.44 -30.70 1.78
CA ALA A 419 4.16 -31.96 1.67
C ALA A 419 3.28 -33.13 2.12
N THR A 420 2.64 -33.01 3.28
CA THR A 420 1.75 -34.03 3.84
C THR A 420 0.55 -34.30 2.93
N ALA A 421 -0.04 -33.25 2.34
CA ALA A 421 -1.15 -33.39 1.40
C ALA A 421 -0.73 -34.12 0.11
N ARG A 422 0.46 -33.82 -0.43
CA ARG A 422 1.00 -34.53 -1.60
C ARG A 422 1.27 -36.00 -1.32
N GLU A 423 1.81 -36.31 -0.15
CA GLU A 423 2.03 -37.70 0.27
C GLU A 423 0.72 -38.47 0.43
N PHE A 424 -0.28 -37.88 1.09
CA PHE A 424 -1.62 -38.47 1.22
C PHE A 424 -2.29 -38.75 -0.14
N LEU A 425 -2.14 -37.83 -1.09
CA LEU A 425 -2.68 -37.98 -2.45
C LEU A 425 -1.84 -38.92 -3.33
N GLY A 426 -0.62 -39.26 -2.93
CA GLY A 426 0.27 -40.17 -3.64
C GLY A 426 0.06 -41.64 -3.28
N ARG A 427 -0.89 -41.97 -2.40
CA ARG A 427 -1.15 -43.35 -1.99
C ARG A 427 -1.75 -44.21 -3.11
N ASP A 428 -1.26 -45.43 -3.24
CA ASP A 428 -1.67 -46.39 -4.28
C ASP A 428 -3.07 -47.00 -4.06
N ASP A 429 -3.65 -46.84 -2.87
CA ASP A 429 -4.95 -47.42 -2.50
C ASP A 429 -6.16 -46.51 -2.80
N LEU A 430 -5.93 -45.32 -3.38
CA LEU A 430 -6.98 -44.37 -3.73
C LEU A 430 -7.41 -44.52 -5.19
N ASP A 431 -8.70 -44.75 -5.42
CA ASP A 431 -9.24 -44.78 -6.78
C ASP A 431 -9.20 -43.38 -7.45
N PRO A 432 -9.19 -43.29 -8.79
CA PRO A 432 -9.06 -42.02 -9.51
C PRO A 432 -10.16 -40.98 -9.21
N GLN A 433 -11.36 -41.41 -8.82
CA GLN A 433 -12.44 -40.49 -8.45
C GLN A 433 -12.25 -39.94 -7.05
N THR A 434 -11.79 -40.77 -6.11
CA THR A 434 -11.43 -40.35 -4.75
C THR A 434 -10.24 -39.39 -4.77
N LEU A 435 -9.19 -39.67 -5.54
CA LEU A 435 -8.03 -38.79 -5.73
C LEU A 435 -8.44 -37.38 -6.17
N ARG A 436 -9.31 -37.27 -7.19
CA ARG A 436 -9.82 -35.96 -7.65
C ARG A 436 -10.61 -35.23 -6.58
N SER A 437 -11.43 -35.95 -5.81
CA SER A 437 -12.23 -35.35 -4.74
C SER A 437 -11.37 -34.87 -3.57
N TYR A 438 -10.38 -35.67 -3.18
CA TYR A 438 -9.46 -35.35 -2.12
C TYR A 438 -8.57 -34.17 -2.51
N GLY A 439 -7.96 -34.22 -3.70
CA GLY A 439 -7.12 -33.15 -4.26
C GLY A 439 -7.84 -31.81 -4.29
N GLN A 440 -9.09 -31.76 -4.77
CA GLN A 440 -9.86 -30.50 -4.78
C GLN A 440 -9.98 -29.84 -3.39
N THR A 441 -10.08 -30.65 -2.34
CA THR A 441 -10.23 -30.14 -0.96
C THR A 441 -8.88 -29.71 -0.40
N LEU A 442 -7.85 -30.55 -0.54
CA LEU A 442 -6.52 -30.31 0.00
C LEU A 442 -5.82 -29.16 -0.72
N ASP A 443 -5.91 -29.06 -2.05
CA ASP A 443 -5.38 -27.93 -2.82
C ASP A 443 -6.01 -26.59 -2.40
N ARG A 444 -7.27 -26.61 -1.96
CA ARG A 444 -7.94 -25.41 -1.45
C ARG A 444 -7.46 -25.06 -0.05
N LEU A 445 -7.24 -26.05 0.82
CA LEU A 445 -6.67 -25.85 2.15
C LEU A 445 -5.24 -25.30 2.06
N CYS A 446 -4.37 -25.93 1.26
CA CYS A 446 -3.00 -25.48 1.00
C CYS A 446 -2.96 -24.03 0.49
N ARG A 447 -3.80 -23.67 -0.48
CA ARG A 447 -3.85 -22.29 -0.99
C ARG A 447 -4.39 -21.26 0.01
N SER A 448 -5.28 -21.67 0.91
CA SER A 448 -5.93 -20.74 1.85
C SER A 448 -5.10 -20.55 3.12
N LEU A 449 -4.39 -21.59 3.55
CA LEU A 449 -3.62 -21.60 4.80
C LEU A 449 -2.10 -21.48 4.59
N GLY A 450 -1.64 -21.68 3.35
CA GLY A 450 -0.23 -21.76 2.99
C GLY A 450 0.28 -23.21 2.98
N GLU A 451 1.06 -23.58 1.97
CA GLU A 451 1.65 -24.92 1.87
C GLU A 451 2.64 -25.20 2.99
N GLY A 452 3.43 -24.19 3.40
CA GLY A 452 4.40 -24.31 4.48
C GLY A 452 3.81 -24.26 5.90
N LEU A 453 2.49 -24.39 6.07
CA LEU A 453 1.88 -24.42 7.41
C LEU A 453 2.38 -25.68 8.15
N PRO A 454 2.99 -25.56 9.35
CA PRO A 454 3.33 -26.72 10.16
C PRO A 454 2.08 -27.55 10.45
N LEU A 455 2.17 -28.88 10.30
CA LEU A 455 1.00 -29.74 10.48
C LEU A 455 0.41 -29.66 11.91
N ALA A 456 1.24 -29.37 12.91
CA ALA A 456 0.82 -29.12 14.29
C ALA A 456 -0.06 -27.86 14.46
N ASP A 457 0.07 -26.88 13.55
CA ASP A 457 -0.71 -25.65 13.56
C ASP A 457 -2.01 -25.77 12.74
N LEU A 458 -2.28 -26.94 12.15
CA LEU A 458 -3.51 -27.21 11.43
C LEU A 458 -4.63 -27.60 12.40
N THR A 459 -5.33 -26.61 12.93
CA THR A 459 -6.42 -26.78 13.90
C THR A 459 -7.81 -26.90 13.25
N PRO A 460 -8.81 -27.51 13.93
CA PRO A 460 -10.19 -27.56 13.44
C PRO A 460 -10.77 -26.19 13.10
N GLU A 461 -10.47 -25.16 13.88
CA GLU A 461 -11.01 -23.81 13.70
C GLU A 461 -10.49 -23.18 12.40
N ARG A 462 -9.21 -23.37 12.09
CA ARG A 462 -8.59 -22.89 10.84
C ARG A 462 -9.20 -23.58 9.64
N VAL A 463 -9.41 -24.90 9.73
CA VAL A 463 -10.09 -25.66 8.67
C VAL A 463 -11.54 -25.18 8.51
N ALA A 464 -12.26 -24.94 9.60
CA ALA A 464 -13.62 -24.40 9.58
C ALA A 464 -13.70 -23.02 8.92
N GLY A 465 -12.73 -22.12 9.17
CA GLY A 465 -12.62 -20.82 8.51
C GLY A 465 -12.49 -20.93 6.98
N VAL A 466 -11.67 -21.87 6.49
CA VAL A 466 -11.58 -22.15 5.05
C VAL A 466 -12.91 -22.71 4.53
N PHE A 467 -13.56 -23.60 5.27
CA PHE A 467 -14.84 -24.19 4.87
C PHE A 467 -15.98 -23.18 4.77
N ALA A 468 -16.08 -22.27 5.74
CA ALA A 468 -17.06 -21.19 5.71
C ALA A 468 -16.91 -20.33 4.44
N THR A 469 -15.67 -19.99 4.09
CA THR A 469 -15.35 -19.17 2.92
C THR A 469 -15.52 -19.90 1.60
N ALA A 470 -15.02 -21.13 1.48
CA ALA A 470 -14.96 -21.87 0.22
C ALA A 470 -16.25 -22.64 -0.08
N TRP A 471 -16.93 -23.15 0.94
CA TRP A 471 -18.06 -24.07 0.81
C TRP A 471 -19.26 -23.72 1.69
N GLY A 472 -19.30 -22.54 2.33
CA GLY A 472 -20.42 -22.13 3.20
C GLY A 472 -21.79 -22.29 2.54
N GLY A 473 -21.91 -21.87 1.28
CA GLY A 473 -23.13 -22.01 0.46
C GLY A 473 -23.27 -23.34 -0.30
N ALA A 474 -22.39 -24.33 -0.10
CA ALA A 474 -22.43 -25.58 -0.84
C ALA A 474 -23.62 -26.47 -0.41
N ALA A 475 -24.19 -27.19 -1.37
CA ALA A 475 -25.22 -28.20 -1.11
C ALA A 475 -24.74 -29.26 -0.10
N PRO A 476 -25.63 -29.86 0.71
CA PRO A 476 -25.25 -30.80 1.78
C PRO A 476 -24.33 -31.94 1.32
N ARG A 477 -24.59 -32.52 0.15
CA ARG A 477 -23.76 -33.58 -0.43
C ARG A 477 -22.32 -33.12 -0.73
N THR A 478 -22.16 -31.91 -1.27
CA THR A 478 -20.85 -31.33 -1.60
C THR A 478 -20.09 -30.98 -0.33
N TRP A 479 -20.76 -30.35 0.64
CA TRP A 479 -20.21 -30.06 1.97
C TRP A 479 -19.71 -31.34 2.66
N ASN A 480 -20.57 -32.36 2.74
CA ASN A 480 -20.26 -33.63 3.39
C ASN A 480 -19.09 -34.35 2.70
N ARG A 481 -18.93 -34.19 1.37
CA ARG A 481 -17.80 -34.76 0.63
C ARG A 481 -16.48 -34.09 1.01
N HIS A 482 -16.41 -32.76 1.02
CA HIS A 482 -15.20 -32.04 1.43
C HIS A 482 -14.87 -32.33 2.89
N ARG A 483 -15.87 -32.35 3.77
CA ARG A 483 -15.72 -32.77 5.17
C ARG A 483 -15.16 -34.18 5.28
N SER A 484 -15.63 -35.11 4.45
CA SER A 484 -15.11 -36.49 4.44
C SER A 484 -13.63 -36.52 4.06
N THR A 485 -13.18 -35.70 3.11
CA THR A 485 -11.75 -35.57 2.79
C THR A 485 -10.95 -35.14 4.02
N VAL A 486 -11.39 -34.10 4.73
CA VAL A 486 -10.69 -33.59 5.93
C VAL A 486 -10.59 -34.68 6.99
N ARG A 487 -11.67 -35.44 7.21
CA ARG A 487 -11.64 -36.58 8.16
C ARG A 487 -10.65 -37.65 7.74
N SER A 488 -10.66 -38.04 6.46
CA SER A 488 -9.75 -39.07 5.95
C SER A 488 -8.28 -38.61 6.02
N PHE A 489 -8.01 -37.36 5.66
CA PHE A 489 -6.68 -36.76 5.74
C PHE A 489 -6.21 -36.66 7.20
N GLY A 490 -7.04 -36.12 8.10
CA GLY A 490 -6.71 -35.99 9.52
C GLY A 490 -6.45 -37.35 10.18
N ALA A 491 -7.30 -38.35 9.92
CA ALA A 491 -7.10 -39.69 10.44
C ALA A 491 -5.80 -40.34 9.94
N TRP A 492 -5.45 -40.14 8.67
CA TRP A 492 -4.19 -40.66 8.12
C TRP A 492 -2.96 -39.93 8.68
N ALA A 493 -3.05 -38.61 8.84
CA ALA A 493 -1.98 -37.76 9.30
C ALA A 493 -1.80 -37.74 10.84
N GLY A 494 -2.58 -38.54 11.58
CA GLY A 494 -2.55 -38.57 13.05
C GLY A 494 -3.16 -37.32 13.72
N LEU A 495 -3.91 -36.51 12.97
CA LEU A 495 -4.65 -35.35 13.45
C LEU A 495 -6.09 -35.78 13.75
N GLU A 496 -6.28 -36.44 14.89
CA GLU A 496 -7.61 -36.76 15.38
C GLU A 496 -8.42 -35.44 15.55
N ASP A 497 -9.72 -35.50 15.24
CA ASP A 497 -10.65 -34.37 15.36
C ASP A 497 -10.43 -33.15 14.45
N LEU A 498 -9.60 -33.23 13.42
CA LEU A 498 -9.39 -32.13 12.45
C LEU A 498 -10.69 -31.58 11.80
N ALA A 499 -11.76 -32.39 11.76
CA ALA A 499 -13.07 -32.01 11.23
C ALA A 499 -14.13 -31.78 12.32
N ALA A 500 -13.74 -31.59 13.59
CA ALA A 500 -14.67 -31.43 14.72
C ALA A 500 -15.65 -30.28 14.51
N ASP A 501 -15.15 -29.11 14.09
CA ASP A 501 -15.95 -27.91 13.85
C ASP A 501 -16.75 -27.94 12.53
N LEU A 502 -16.66 -29.04 11.78
CA LEU A 502 -17.42 -29.23 10.56
C LEU A 502 -18.63 -30.11 10.86
N GLU A 503 -19.79 -29.53 11.12
CA GLU A 503 -21.01 -30.33 11.30
C GLU A 503 -21.43 -31.01 9.99
N ARG A 504 -21.93 -32.25 10.08
CA ARG A 504 -22.49 -32.95 8.92
C ARG A 504 -23.85 -32.35 8.57
N ARG A 505 -24.04 -31.94 7.31
CA ARG A 505 -25.32 -31.41 6.84
C ARG A 505 -26.27 -32.54 6.43
N GLY A 506 -27.54 -32.42 6.81
CA GLY A 506 -28.58 -33.40 6.44
C GLY A 506 -28.79 -33.46 4.92
N GLU A 507 -28.83 -34.67 4.35
CA GLU A 507 -29.14 -34.89 2.93
C GLU A 507 -30.61 -35.29 2.78
N THR A 508 -31.44 -34.39 2.25
CA THR A 508 -32.80 -34.73 1.81
C THR A 508 -32.71 -35.45 0.46
N ARG A 509 -32.84 -36.78 0.45
CA ARG A 509 -33.00 -37.54 -0.81
C ARG A 509 -34.41 -37.30 -1.34
N SER A 510 -34.53 -36.62 -2.47
CA SER A 510 -35.78 -36.61 -3.23
C SER A 510 -36.00 -38.01 -3.83
N PRO A 511 -37.22 -38.58 -3.75
CA PRO A 511 -37.52 -39.86 -4.39
C PRO A 511 -37.23 -39.76 -5.90
N HIS A 512 -36.62 -40.81 -6.46
CA HIS A 512 -36.53 -40.95 -7.90
C HIS A 512 -37.93 -41.25 -8.44
N VAL A 513 -38.38 -40.44 -9.41
CA VAL A 513 -39.68 -40.61 -10.07
C VAL A 513 -39.40 -40.90 -11.54
N PRO A 514 -39.60 -42.16 -12.00
CA PRO A 514 -39.50 -42.51 -13.41
C PRO A 514 -40.52 -41.73 -14.26
N LEU A 515 -40.22 -41.54 -15.54
CA LEU A 515 -41.22 -41.09 -16.50
C LEU A 515 -42.24 -42.20 -16.75
N ASP A 516 -43.50 -41.82 -16.96
CA ASP A 516 -44.52 -42.77 -17.33
C ASP A 516 -44.19 -43.41 -18.71
N PRO A 517 -44.52 -44.70 -18.92
CA PRO A 517 -44.18 -45.41 -20.15
C PRO A 517 -44.74 -44.76 -21.43
N GLU A 518 -45.87 -44.06 -21.35
CA GLU A 518 -46.50 -43.40 -22.50
C GLU A 518 -45.70 -42.18 -22.96
N THR A 519 -45.23 -41.36 -22.01
CA THR A 519 -44.31 -40.26 -22.28
C THR A 519 -43.00 -40.76 -22.88
N VAL A 520 -42.45 -41.86 -22.37
CA VAL A 520 -41.22 -42.45 -22.93
C VAL A 520 -41.45 -42.95 -24.36
N ALA A 521 -42.58 -43.62 -24.62
CA ALA A 521 -42.94 -44.07 -25.97
C ALA A 521 -43.06 -42.88 -26.94
N ARG A 522 -43.76 -41.80 -26.55
CA ARG A 522 -43.87 -40.56 -27.36
C ARG A 522 -42.52 -39.95 -27.70
N LEU A 523 -41.59 -39.90 -26.74
CA LEU A 523 -40.24 -39.37 -26.95
C LEU A 523 -39.41 -40.26 -27.88
N CYS A 524 -39.54 -41.57 -27.77
CA CYS A 524 -38.72 -42.52 -28.52
C CYS A 524 -39.29 -42.88 -29.90
N ASP A 525 -40.60 -42.78 -30.11
CA ASP A 525 -41.28 -43.15 -31.36
C ASP A 525 -41.68 -41.96 -32.22
N GLY A 526 -41.67 -40.74 -31.69
CA GLY A 526 -41.96 -39.53 -32.45
C GLY A 526 -40.90 -39.18 -33.50
N GLU A 527 -41.34 -38.65 -34.64
CA GLU A 527 -40.46 -38.21 -35.75
C GLU A 527 -39.70 -36.89 -35.45
N GLY A 528 -40.03 -36.21 -34.34
CA GLY A 528 -39.44 -34.91 -33.98
C GLY A 528 -38.00 -34.94 -33.44
N PHE A 529 -37.41 -36.13 -33.27
CA PHE A 529 -36.07 -36.29 -32.70
C PHE A 529 -35.18 -37.15 -33.60
N ALA A 530 -33.89 -36.82 -33.64
CA ALA A 530 -32.93 -37.58 -34.45
C ALA A 530 -32.74 -39.00 -33.90
N LEU A 531 -32.36 -39.92 -34.80
CA LEU A 531 -32.24 -41.36 -34.53
C LEU A 531 -31.33 -41.65 -33.32
N ARG A 532 -30.23 -40.91 -33.16
CA ARG A 532 -29.30 -41.05 -32.02
C ARG A 532 -30.00 -40.83 -30.68
N GLU A 533 -30.77 -39.76 -30.55
CA GLU A 533 -31.51 -39.42 -29.34
C GLU A 533 -32.55 -40.50 -29.02
N ARG A 534 -33.32 -40.91 -30.02
CA ARG A 534 -34.36 -41.94 -29.89
C ARG A 534 -33.76 -43.26 -29.43
N VAL A 535 -32.64 -43.69 -30.01
CA VAL A 535 -31.91 -44.90 -29.59
C VAL A 535 -31.37 -44.76 -28.17
N LEU A 536 -30.70 -43.65 -27.82
CA LEU A 536 -30.17 -43.43 -26.47
C LEU A 536 -31.29 -43.50 -25.42
N TRP A 537 -32.40 -42.79 -25.63
CA TRP A 537 -33.47 -42.73 -24.63
C TRP A 537 -34.17 -44.07 -24.46
N ARG A 538 -34.41 -44.76 -25.58
CA ARG A 538 -35.05 -46.08 -25.57
C ARG A 538 -34.16 -47.15 -24.97
N LEU A 539 -32.86 -47.14 -25.29
CA LEU A 539 -31.89 -48.05 -24.71
C LEU A 539 -31.77 -47.84 -23.20
N LEU A 540 -31.75 -46.60 -22.72
CA LEU A 540 -31.76 -46.31 -21.27
C LEU A 540 -33.02 -46.83 -20.57
N HIS A 541 -34.17 -46.68 -21.22
CA HIS A 541 -35.44 -47.13 -20.67
C HIS A 541 -35.56 -48.65 -20.63
N GLU A 542 -35.25 -49.33 -21.74
CA GLU A 542 -35.41 -50.77 -21.86
C GLU A 542 -34.35 -51.55 -21.06
N SER A 543 -33.14 -51.00 -20.92
CA SER A 543 -32.05 -51.66 -20.18
C SER A 543 -32.06 -51.39 -18.68
N GLY A 544 -32.64 -50.26 -18.24
CA GLY A 544 -32.48 -49.76 -16.87
C GLY A 544 -31.03 -49.44 -16.47
N ALA A 545 -30.11 -49.40 -17.44
CA ALA A 545 -28.69 -49.19 -17.19
C ALA A 545 -28.38 -47.76 -16.75
N ARG A 546 -27.22 -47.56 -16.12
CA ARG A 546 -26.73 -46.23 -15.80
C ARG A 546 -26.39 -45.49 -17.10
N VAL A 547 -26.66 -44.19 -17.14
CA VAL A 547 -26.42 -43.36 -18.34
C VAL A 547 -24.99 -43.48 -18.85
N ASN A 548 -24.01 -43.44 -17.95
CA ASN A 548 -22.59 -43.56 -18.33
C ASN A 548 -22.25 -44.93 -18.91
N SER A 549 -22.93 -46.01 -18.49
CA SER A 549 -22.73 -47.34 -19.06
C SER A 549 -23.18 -47.38 -20.52
N VAL A 550 -24.33 -46.76 -20.84
CA VAL A 550 -24.83 -46.68 -22.23
C VAL A 550 -23.97 -45.76 -23.09
N LEU A 551 -23.56 -44.60 -22.57
CA LEU A 551 -22.71 -43.67 -23.31
C LEU A 551 -21.31 -44.23 -23.59
N ALA A 552 -20.83 -45.15 -22.75
CA ALA A 552 -19.53 -45.81 -22.90
C ALA A 552 -19.50 -46.93 -23.95
N LEU A 553 -20.66 -47.42 -24.41
CA LEU A 553 -20.72 -48.50 -25.41
C LEU A 553 -20.05 -48.11 -26.73
N ASN A 554 -19.38 -49.06 -27.34
CA ASN A 554 -18.91 -49.02 -28.72
C ASN A 554 -19.72 -49.97 -29.62
N VAL A 555 -19.54 -49.83 -30.93
CA VAL A 555 -20.24 -50.68 -31.90
C VAL A 555 -19.76 -52.13 -31.82
N GLU A 556 -18.47 -52.35 -31.57
CA GLU A 556 -17.88 -53.68 -31.38
C GLU A 556 -18.33 -54.37 -30.09
N ASP A 557 -18.93 -53.64 -29.14
CA ASP A 557 -19.47 -54.22 -27.91
C ASP A 557 -20.87 -54.83 -28.12
N LEU A 558 -21.49 -54.61 -29.28
CA LEU A 558 -22.87 -54.98 -29.56
C LEU A 558 -23.01 -56.42 -30.06
N ASP A 559 -23.91 -57.15 -29.43
CA ASP A 559 -24.45 -58.42 -29.88
C ASP A 559 -25.91 -58.19 -30.29
N LEU A 560 -26.13 -57.93 -31.58
CA LEU A 560 -27.44 -57.58 -32.13
C LEU A 560 -28.40 -58.78 -32.14
N GLU A 561 -27.87 -60.00 -32.19
CA GLU A 561 -28.65 -61.24 -32.19
C GLU A 561 -29.23 -61.50 -30.79
N ASP A 562 -28.39 -61.46 -29.76
CA ASP A 562 -28.80 -61.65 -28.36
C ASP A 562 -29.32 -60.38 -27.68
N ARG A 563 -29.39 -59.25 -28.42
CA ARG A 563 -29.89 -57.94 -27.95
C ARG A 563 -29.20 -57.44 -26.68
N ARG A 564 -27.88 -57.53 -26.65
CA ARG A 564 -27.06 -57.15 -25.48
C ARG A 564 -25.75 -56.49 -25.91
N ALA A 565 -25.15 -55.72 -25.01
CA ALA A 565 -23.83 -55.16 -25.21
C ALA A 565 -22.96 -55.25 -23.95
N ARG A 566 -21.66 -55.44 -24.13
CA ARG A 566 -20.70 -55.48 -23.03
C ARG A 566 -20.48 -54.07 -22.47
N ALA A 567 -20.59 -53.89 -21.15
CA ALA A 567 -20.37 -52.59 -20.49
C ALA A 567 -19.57 -52.75 -19.20
N GLY A 568 -18.26 -52.54 -19.27
CA GLY A 568 -17.35 -52.85 -18.16
C GLY A 568 -17.44 -54.32 -17.77
N ASP A 569 -17.67 -54.60 -16.48
CA ASP A 569 -17.83 -55.97 -15.98
C ASP A 569 -19.23 -56.57 -16.25
N GLY A 570 -20.19 -55.77 -16.72
CA GLY A 570 -21.59 -56.15 -16.89
C GLY A 570 -22.08 -56.21 -18.34
N TRP A 571 -23.41 -56.35 -18.47
CA TRP A 571 -24.12 -56.36 -19.75
C TRP A 571 -25.25 -55.33 -19.74
N VAL A 572 -25.49 -54.70 -20.88
CA VAL A 572 -26.63 -53.82 -21.15
C VAL A 572 -27.52 -54.53 -22.16
N GLY A 573 -28.66 -55.08 -21.71
CA GLY A 573 -29.66 -55.70 -22.59
C GLY A 573 -30.73 -54.72 -23.05
N TRP A 574 -31.35 -54.96 -24.21
CA TRP A 574 -32.47 -54.14 -24.71
C TRP A 574 -33.61 -54.98 -25.28
N ARG A 575 -34.75 -54.33 -25.53
CA ARG A 575 -35.98 -54.97 -26.02
C ARG A 575 -36.23 -54.61 -27.49
N SER A 576 -37.40 -55.01 -28.00
CA SER A 576 -37.76 -54.90 -29.42
C SER A 576 -37.72 -53.47 -29.96
N GLY A 577 -37.94 -52.45 -29.11
CA GLY A 577 -37.93 -51.07 -29.57
C GLY A 577 -36.52 -50.61 -29.95
N THR A 578 -35.52 -50.85 -29.10
CA THR A 578 -34.12 -50.55 -29.44
C THR A 578 -33.64 -51.43 -30.58
N ALA A 579 -34.02 -52.71 -30.61
CA ALA A 579 -33.63 -53.64 -31.67
C ALA A 579 -34.05 -53.20 -33.08
N ARG A 580 -35.14 -52.42 -33.22
CA ARG A 580 -35.57 -51.86 -34.51
C ARG A 580 -34.70 -50.70 -35.00
N LEU A 581 -34.20 -49.86 -34.10
CA LEU A 581 -33.51 -48.61 -34.44
C LEU A 581 -31.99 -48.73 -34.43
N LEU A 582 -31.46 -49.64 -33.61
CA LEU A 582 -30.03 -49.80 -33.40
C LEU A 582 -29.27 -50.21 -34.69
N PRO A 583 -29.78 -51.13 -35.54
CA PRO A 583 -29.12 -51.46 -36.81
C PRO A 583 -28.98 -50.26 -37.75
N GLU A 584 -29.99 -49.39 -37.80
CA GLU A 584 -29.97 -48.18 -38.62
C GLU A 584 -28.93 -47.18 -38.09
N LEU A 585 -28.81 -47.03 -36.75
CA LEU A 585 -27.85 -46.12 -36.14
C LEU A 585 -26.40 -46.51 -36.41
N VAL A 586 -26.11 -47.81 -36.45
CA VAL A 586 -24.75 -48.35 -36.64
C VAL A 586 -24.43 -48.69 -38.10
N ALA A 587 -25.38 -48.49 -39.02
CA ALA A 587 -25.20 -48.82 -40.43
C ALA A 587 -23.90 -48.24 -41.00
N GLY A 588 -23.08 -49.11 -41.61
CA GLY A 588 -21.78 -48.75 -42.18
C GLY A 588 -20.66 -48.51 -41.15
N ARG A 589 -20.85 -48.89 -39.88
CA ARG A 589 -19.83 -48.80 -38.82
C ARG A 589 -19.60 -50.16 -38.16
N GLU A 590 -18.34 -50.57 -38.09
CA GLU A 590 -17.94 -51.81 -37.41
C GLU A 590 -17.26 -51.56 -36.06
N ARG A 591 -16.79 -50.33 -35.80
CA ARG A 591 -16.04 -49.98 -34.59
C ARG A 591 -16.19 -48.52 -34.12
N GLY A 592 -15.87 -48.28 -32.85
CA GLY A 592 -15.84 -46.96 -32.19
C GLY A 592 -17.14 -46.60 -31.45
N PRO A 593 -17.25 -45.39 -30.86
CA PRO A 593 -18.32 -45.06 -29.92
C PRO A 593 -19.73 -45.19 -30.51
N LEU A 594 -20.64 -45.87 -29.82
CA LEU A 594 -22.00 -46.12 -30.31
C LEU A 594 -22.72 -44.80 -30.62
N LEU A 595 -22.71 -43.89 -29.65
CA LEU A 595 -23.37 -42.59 -29.73
C LEU A 595 -22.35 -41.49 -29.98
N LEU A 596 -22.44 -40.85 -31.15
CA LEU A 596 -21.50 -39.80 -31.57
C LEU A 596 -22.07 -38.40 -31.34
N ALA A 597 -21.22 -37.42 -31.04
CA ALA A 597 -21.58 -36.00 -31.05
C ALA A 597 -21.87 -35.49 -32.47
N ASP A 598 -22.63 -34.39 -32.61
CA ASP A 598 -22.98 -33.81 -33.91
C ASP A 598 -21.78 -33.25 -34.67
N ARG A 599 -20.80 -32.71 -33.93
CA ARG A 599 -19.65 -31.97 -34.46
C ARG A 599 -18.35 -32.74 -34.18
N ARG A 600 -17.37 -32.57 -35.07
CA ARG A 600 -15.99 -33.02 -34.83
C ARG A 600 -15.37 -32.18 -33.71
N PRO A 601 -14.53 -32.76 -32.85
CA PRO A 601 -13.80 -31.99 -31.84
C PRO A 601 -12.85 -30.98 -32.50
N GLY A 602 -12.76 -29.80 -31.90
CA GLY A 602 -11.83 -28.75 -32.36
C GLY A 602 -10.36 -29.10 -32.07
N PRO A 603 -9.41 -28.42 -32.73
CA PRO A 603 -7.98 -28.74 -32.64
C PRO A 603 -7.39 -28.61 -31.23
N ALA A 604 -7.96 -27.73 -30.39
CA ALA A 604 -7.48 -27.48 -29.03
C ALA A 604 -7.87 -28.55 -28.00
N ARG A 605 -8.77 -29.49 -28.34
CA ARG A 605 -9.28 -30.48 -27.38
C ARG A 605 -9.60 -31.79 -28.11
N ARG A 606 -8.56 -32.55 -28.44
CA ARG A 606 -8.69 -33.88 -29.06
C ARG A 606 -9.02 -34.93 -27.97
N PRO A 607 -10.18 -35.60 -28.04
CA PRO A 607 -10.47 -36.75 -27.18
C PRO A 607 -9.44 -37.86 -27.38
N ALA A 608 -9.40 -38.82 -26.45
CA ALA A 608 -8.62 -40.03 -26.60
C ALA A 608 -9.04 -40.77 -27.89
N ALA A 609 -8.12 -41.51 -28.51
CA ALA A 609 -8.38 -42.23 -29.76
C ALA A 609 -9.59 -43.19 -29.64
N ALA A 610 -9.77 -43.81 -28.47
CA ALA A 610 -10.91 -44.70 -28.17
C ALA A 610 -12.27 -43.98 -28.14
N ASP A 611 -12.29 -42.66 -27.97
CA ASP A 611 -13.50 -41.83 -27.97
C ASP A 611 -13.77 -41.16 -29.32
N LEU A 612 -13.05 -41.54 -30.38
CA LEU A 612 -13.23 -41.02 -31.74
C LEU A 612 -13.77 -42.11 -32.67
N CYS A 613 -14.79 -41.77 -33.46
CA CYS A 613 -15.23 -42.63 -34.54
C CYS A 613 -14.19 -42.63 -35.67
N PRO A 614 -13.64 -43.79 -36.06
CA PRO A 614 -12.59 -43.86 -37.08
C PRO A 614 -13.08 -43.47 -38.48
N LEU A 615 -14.39 -43.60 -38.77
CA LEU A 615 -14.96 -43.26 -40.07
C LEU A 615 -15.35 -41.78 -40.17
N THR A 616 -15.96 -41.22 -39.13
CA THR A 616 -16.52 -39.87 -39.19
C THR A 616 -15.64 -38.80 -38.54
N GLY A 617 -14.67 -39.19 -37.70
CA GLY A 617 -13.85 -38.30 -36.88
C GLY A 617 -14.62 -37.58 -35.77
N ARG A 618 -15.89 -37.95 -35.54
CA ARG A 618 -16.72 -37.38 -34.46
C ARG A 618 -16.41 -38.07 -33.13
N GLY A 619 -16.48 -37.31 -32.04
CA GLY A 619 -16.24 -37.83 -30.69
C GLY A 619 -17.46 -38.53 -30.09
N ARG A 620 -17.25 -39.33 -29.05
CA ARG A 620 -18.30 -39.89 -28.18
C ARG A 620 -19.22 -38.80 -27.64
N LEU A 621 -20.51 -39.07 -27.61
CA LEU A 621 -21.51 -38.19 -27.01
C LEU A 621 -21.26 -38.07 -25.50
N SER A 622 -20.96 -36.86 -25.03
CA SER A 622 -20.71 -36.62 -23.61
C SER A 622 -22.00 -36.59 -22.79
N TYR A 623 -21.92 -36.99 -21.52
CA TYR A 623 -23.05 -36.93 -20.59
C TYR A 623 -23.71 -35.53 -20.53
N PRO A 624 -22.96 -34.41 -20.38
CA PRO A 624 -23.59 -33.08 -20.36
C PRO A 624 -24.36 -32.75 -21.64
N ARG A 625 -23.85 -33.18 -22.80
CA ARG A 625 -24.53 -32.94 -24.08
C ARG A 625 -25.78 -33.81 -24.21
N ALA A 626 -25.70 -35.08 -23.85
CA ALA A 626 -26.83 -35.99 -23.83
C ALA A 626 -27.95 -35.48 -22.89
N GLU A 627 -27.56 -35.03 -21.69
CA GLU A 627 -28.51 -34.50 -20.70
C GLU A 627 -29.13 -33.17 -21.16
N TYR A 628 -28.35 -32.29 -21.78
CA TYR A 628 -28.88 -31.06 -22.38
C TYR A 628 -29.94 -31.34 -23.45
N LEU A 629 -29.67 -32.29 -24.35
CA LEU A 629 -30.60 -32.66 -25.43
C LEU A 629 -31.90 -33.23 -24.87
N PHE A 630 -31.81 -34.05 -23.82
CA PHE A 630 -32.98 -34.61 -23.16
C PHE A 630 -33.79 -33.55 -22.40
N LYS A 631 -33.14 -32.65 -21.64
CA LYS A 631 -33.80 -31.52 -20.99
C LYS A 631 -34.50 -30.61 -22.00
N ARG A 632 -33.87 -30.37 -23.16
CA ARG A 632 -34.48 -29.59 -24.24
C ARG A 632 -35.71 -30.28 -24.80
N ALA A 633 -35.64 -31.59 -25.03
CA ALA A 633 -36.75 -32.39 -25.56
C ALA A 633 -37.94 -32.50 -24.59
N THR A 634 -37.67 -32.47 -23.29
CA THR A 634 -38.68 -32.66 -22.23
C THR A 634 -39.08 -31.38 -21.52
N ARG A 635 -38.60 -30.21 -21.99
CA ARG A 635 -38.85 -28.92 -21.34
C ARG A 635 -40.34 -28.61 -21.19
N SER A 636 -41.15 -28.91 -22.20
CA SER A 636 -42.60 -28.71 -22.18
C SER A 636 -43.35 -29.74 -21.33
N LEU A 637 -42.69 -30.83 -20.95
CA LEU A 637 -43.26 -31.93 -20.16
C LEU A 637 -42.97 -31.79 -18.66
N ASP A 638 -41.98 -30.96 -18.30
CA ASP A 638 -41.63 -30.64 -16.92
C ASP A 638 -42.40 -29.40 -16.45
N PRO A 639 -43.31 -29.51 -15.44
CA PRO A 639 -44.05 -28.38 -14.90
C PRO A 639 -43.15 -27.23 -14.40
N ALA A 640 -41.91 -27.54 -14.00
CA ALA A 640 -40.95 -26.52 -13.58
C ALA A 640 -40.24 -25.82 -14.76
N GLY A 641 -40.50 -26.24 -16.01
CA GLY A 641 -39.90 -25.66 -17.22
C GLY A 641 -38.40 -25.89 -17.37
N ARG A 642 -37.78 -26.76 -16.54
CA ARG A 642 -36.32 -27.02 -16.56
C ARG A 642 -35.96 -28.22 -17.43
N GLY A 643 -36.92 -29.08 -17.72
CA GLY A 643 -36.75 -30.34 -18.45
C GLY A 643 -36.26 -31.45 -17.53
N TYR A 644 -36.60 -32.69 -17.87
CA TYR A 644 -36.24 -33.87 -17.10
C TYR A 644 -34.78 -34.27 -17.30
N THR A 645 -34.20 -34.92 -16.30
CA THR A 645 -32.85 -35.51 -16.36
C THR A 645 -32.91 -36.92 -16.95
N LEU A 646 -31.85 -37.35 -17.65
CA LEU A 646 -31.77 -38.69 -18.26
C LEU A 646 -32.00 -39.83 -17.25
N SER A 647 -31.73 -39.58 -15.96
CA SER A 647 -31.96 -40.56 -14.90
C SER A 647 -33.44 -40.98 -14.78
N ARG A 648 -34.40 -40.15 -15.20
CA ARG A 648 -35.83 -40.49 -15.13
C ARG A 648 -36.30 -41.50 -16.21
N LEU A 649 -35.48 -41.76 -17.22
CA LEU A 649 -35.79 -42.80 -18.21
C LEU A 649 -35.64 -44.20 -17.65
N ARG A 650 -34.82 -44.37 -16.61
CA ARG A 650 -34.67 -45.63 -15.90
C ARG A 650 -35.97 -45.93 -15.14
N PRO A 651 -36.63 -47.07 -15.42
CA PRO A 651 -37.85 -47.47 -14.74
C PRO A 651 -37.63 -47.78 -13.25
#